data_AF-A0A926B7G4-F1
#
_entry.id   AF-A0A926B7G4-F1
#
_cell.length_a   1.000
_cell.length_b   1.000
_cell.length_c   1.000
_cell.angle_alpha   90.00
_cell.angle_beta   90.00
_cell.angle_gamma   90.00
#
_symmetry.space_group_name_H-M   'P 1'
#
loop_
_entity.id
_entity.type
_entity.pdbx_description
1 polymer ?
#
loop_
_entity_poly.entity_id
_entity_poly.type
_entity_poly.pdbx_seq_one_letter_code
_entity_poly.pdbx_strand_id
1 'polypeptide(L)'
;MLERDFRNQRATSLAWCAASVVLLAFGCAKTKQIGGPAAADASVHADAQGGGGADVVTRFDSVTVPAGGDAVSGNDSRSCTPTSCTPLGGRYCGDIGDGCFGSLSCGACPSDQACEARLCVGGASCQALSCTAVGGGKYCGTVGDGCGRKLDCPACGAGEICAGGICVPGAGCVPLTCSPAAGGKYCGKVGDGCGGTLDCGGCAAPQVCGGFNPNVCGPAPGSCTPIACTTAGGGQYCGRIGNGCGGMLDCGACADGMACGTGATAHVCPSMGTCTNLQCKIERCEGGAPTSISGIVYDPAGKNPLYNVVVYVPNTTLDPITTGATCDRCASPVSGQPVAAALTDSKGHFQMNNVPSGPNIPLVIQVGKWRRQIMLPMVKSCQDNTYPDPPGDKLFRLPRQKSEGNIPLIALSTGHSDALDCFLRKVGLVDAEFTNDMGGGRVHMYVGGDATNVKTQGSSRLASGAVFADAYKTLFPNYTKLAGYDMLLLQCESSQLAELKTPHVAIMKKYADNGGRVFAEHLHSVWMRRGAVPWPSTATWLGVATDLEMVTGFVDTTFPKGMAFADWLQTVGASTTRGQIPLSTAQHSVDAPLGMGTQRWIYTAAPSTPSVQYLTFNTPVEAVPDAQCGRVVFTDLHVATAVEGGATNDKSWPELPFPTGCLPLTGNMSPQEKAMEFMLFDLSSCVQTTPGNPMVPLVPPPGVPPNTPPPLVPPPPAVPPPPPPPPPPPIK
;
A
#
# COMPACT_ATOMS: atom_id res chain seq x y z
N MET A 1 -10.21 -61.60 7.92
CA MET A 1 -10.91 -62.84 7.49
C MET A 1 -11.96 -62.45 6.47
N LEU A 2 -11.89 -63.12 5.33
CA LEU A 2 -12.86 -63.23 4.24
C LEU A 2 -12.99 -62.05 3.25
N GLU A 3 -12.29 -62.28 2.14
CA GLU A 3 -12.43 -61.73 0.79
C GLU A 3 -13.83 -61.97 0.20
N ARG A 4 -14.26 -61.08 -0.72
CA ARG A 4 -14.65 -61.46 -2.09
C ARG A 4 -14.94 -60.24 -2.98
N ASP A 5 -13.98 -60.00 -3.88
CA ASP A 5 -14.13 -60.21 -5.31
C ASP A 5 -14.67 -59.14 -6.29
N PHE A 6 -13.91 -59.12 -7.39
CA PHE A 6 -14.17 -58.79 -8.79
C PHE A 6 -13.82 -57.43 -9.41
N ARG A 7 -12.76 -57.55 -10.21
CA ARG A 7 -12.06 -56.66 -11.13
C ARG A 7 -12.85 -56.25 -12.38
N ASN A 8 -12.27 -55.22 -13.00
CA ASN A 8 -12.05 -54.99 -14.44
C ASN A 8 -13.13 -54.27 -15.26
N GLN A 9 -12.80 -53.02 -15.61
CA GLN A 9 -13.17 -52.42 -16.89
C GLN A 9 -11.88 -52.01 -17.63
N ARG A 10 -11.72 -52.49 -18.86
CA ARG A 10 -10.82 -51.91 -19.87
C ARG A 10 -11.54 -51.87 -21.21
N ALA A 11 -11.42 -50.69 -21.83
CA ALA A 11 -11.38 -50.40 -23.27
C ALA A 11 -12.62 -50.68 -24.12
N THR A 12 -13.17 -49.64 -24.74
CA THR A 12 -13.05 -49.41 -26.20
C THR A 12 -13.66 -48.07 -26.59
N SER A 13 -12.87 -47.29 -27.33
CA SER A 13 -13.25 -46.03 -27.97
C SER A 13 -13.21 -46.28 -29.48
N LEU A 14 -14.24 -45.91 -30.23
CA LEU A 14 -14.13 -45.75 -31.69
C LEU A 14 -15.23 -44.84 -32.24
N ALA A 15 -14.77 -43.70 -32.76
CA ALA A 15 -15.21 -42.89 -33.90
C ALA A 15 -16.69 -42.41 -33.99
N TRP A 16 -16.88 -41.16 -34.42
CA TRP A 16 -17.47 -40.78 -35.73
C TRP A 16 -17.34 -39.25 -35.93
N CYS A 17 -17.07 -38.84 -37.17
CA CYS A 17 -16.83 -37.47 -37.61
C CYS A 17 -18.09 -36.79 -38.19
N ALA A 18 -18.09 -35.46 -38.11
CA ALA A 18 -18.58 -34.46 -39.08
C ALA A 18 -20.07 -34.04 -39.14
N ALA A 19 -20.20 -32.70 -39.23
CA ALA A 19 -21.21 -31.87 -39.91
C ALA A 19 -22.56 -31.59 -39.23
N SER A 20 -22.84 -30.32 -38.91
CA SER A 20 -23.65 -29.44 -39.79
C SER A 20 -23.92 -28.06 -39.18
N VAL A 21 -23.72 -27.02 -40.01
CA VAL A 21 -24.19 -25.64 -39.86
C VAL A 21 -25.54 -25.52 -40.54
N VAL A 22 -26.58 -24.98 -39.89
CA VAL A 22 -27.74 -24.32 -40.55
C VAL A 22 -28.32 -23.23 -39.63
N LEU A 23 -28.40 -22.01 -40.16
CA LEU A 23 -29.13 -20.83 -39.64
C LEU A 23 -30.63 -21.08 -39.52
N LEU A 24 -31.33 -20.31 -38.67
CA LEU A 24 -32.55 -19.59 -39.08
C LEU A 24 -32.91 -18.47 -38.09
N ALA A 25 -33.12 -17.28 -38.64
CA ALA A 25 -33.64 -16.09 -37.99
C ALA A 25 -35.18 -16.13 -37.87
N PHE A 26 -35.73 -15.27 -37.00
CA PHE A 26 -36.92 -14.41 -37.16
C PHE A 26 -37.70 -14.25 -35.83
N GLY A 27 -38.04 -13.01 -35.48
CA GLY A 27 -39.14 -12.73 -34.54
C GLY A 27 -39.05 -11.44 -33.74
N CYS A 28 -39.25 -10.28 -34.37
CA CYS A 28 -39.65 -9.03 -33.70
C CYS A 28 -41.17 -9.00 -33.46
N ALA A 29 -41.58 -8.63 -32.24
CA ALA A 29 -42.83 -7.93 -31.86
C ALA A 29 -42.84 -7.87 -30.31
N LYS A 30 -43.37 -6.90 -29.57
CA LYS A 30 -43.87 -5.53 -29.78
C LYS A 30 -44.09 -4.98 -28.36
N THR A 31 -43.77 -3.71 -28.14
CA THR A 31 -44.02 -2.93 -26.92
C THR A 31 -45.53 -2.67 -26.69
N LYS A 32 -45.93 -2.52 -25.41
CA LYS A 32 -47.19 -1.87 -25.02
C LYS A 32 -46.91 -0.76 -23.99
N GLN A 33 -47.10 0.48 -24.43
CA GLN A 33 -47.19 1.70 -23.64
C GLN A 33 -48.57 1.79 -22.98
N ILE A 34 -48.63 2.31 -21.75
CA ILE A 34 -49.83 2.94 -21.19
C ILE A 34 -49.36 4.24 -20.50
N GLY A 35 -49.93 5.36 -20.95
CA GLY A 35 -49.58 6.72 -20.55
C GLY A 35 -50.13 7.14 -19.18
N GLY A 36 -49.59 8.25 -18.67
CA GLY A 36 -50.09 8.96 -17.50
C GLY A 36 -51.30 9.86 -17.81
N PRO A 37 -51.73 10.63 -16.80
CA PRO A 37 -52.05 12.04 -17.08
C PRO A 37 -51.61 13.04 -15.98
N ALA A 38 -51.27 14.23 -16.48
CA ALA A 38 -51.65 15.58 -16.03
C ALA A 38 -51.16 16.18 -14.69
N ALA A 39 -50.78 17.45 -14.83
CA ALA A 39 -50.20 18.38 -13.88
C ALA A 39 -51.21 19.01 -12.91
N ALA A 40 -50.70 19.49 -11.77
CA ALA A 40 -51.33 20.52 -10.96
C ALA A 40 -50.25 21.47 -10.42
N ASP A 41 -50.50 22.76 -10.63
CA ASP A 41 -49.74 23.92 -10.22
C ASP A 41 -50.21 24.34 -8.80
N ALA A 42 -49.28 24.63 -7.88
CA ALA A 42 -49.62 25.28 -6.60
C ALA A 42 -48.35 25.85 -5.90
N SER A 43 -48.22 27.16 -5.99
CA SER A 43 -47.38 28.01 -5.14
C SER A 43 -47.94 28.09 -3.70
N VAL A 44 -47.12 27.88 -2.67
CA VAL A 44 -47.38 28.39 -1.32
C VAL A 44 -46.08 28.83 -0.63
N HIS A 45 -46.12 30.06 -0.14
CA HIS A 45 -45.15 30.75 0.73
C HIS A 45 -44.76 29.97 1.99
N ALA A 46 -43.49 30.06 2.39
CA ALA A 46 -43.06 29.80 3.76
C ALA A 46 -42.17 30.96 4.25
N ASP A 47 -42.71 31.72 5.20
CA ASP A 47 -41.96 32.62 6.07
C ASP A 47 -41.04 31.82 7.01
N ALA A 48 -39.77 32.22 7.09
CA ALA A 48 -38.92 31.93 8.25
C ALA A 48 -37.90 33.06 8.44
N GLN A 49 -38.07 33.81 9.52
CA GLN A 49 -37.17 34.84 10.01
C GLN A 49 -35.90 34.22 10.62
N GLY A 50 -34.76 34.84 10.31
CA GLY A 50 -33.71 35.19 11.29
C GLY A 50 -32.67 34.12 11.68
N GLY A 51 -31.42 34.33 11.28
CA GLY A 51 -30.27 33.67 11.91
C GLY A 51 -28.94 33.69 11.14
N GLY A 52 -28.39 34.89 10.87
CA GLY A 52 -26.99 35.21 10.52
C GLY A 52 -26.06 34.15 9.92
N GLY A 53 -25.78 34.26 8.62
CA GLY A 53 -24.64 33.61 7.96
C GLY A 53 -24.29 34.31 6.63
N ALA A 54 -23.10 34.87 6.53
CA ALA A 54 -22.48 35.45 5.32
C ALA A 54 -20.97 35.16 5.41
N ASP A 55 -20.21 34.78 4.39
CA ASP A 55 -20.40 34.65 2.94
C ASP A 55 -19.47 33.53 2.45
N VAL A 56 -19.97 32.60 1.65
CA VAL A 56 -19.17 31.83 0.67
C VAL A 56 -19.87 31.96 -0.67
N VAL A 57 -19.08 32.42 -1.64
CA VAL A 57 -19.43 32.69 -3.03
C VAL A 57 -20.01 31.43 -3.68
N THR A 58 -21.31 31.43 -4.02
CA THR A 58 -21.93 30.72 -5.18
C THR A 58 -23.45 30.93 -5.31
N ARG A 59 -23.93 32.17 -5.22
CA ARG A 59 -25.24 32.52 -5.81
C ARG A 59 -25.10 33.68 -6.77
N PHE A 60 -24.96 33.35 -8.06
CA PHE A 60 -25.45 34.22 -9.13
C PHE A 60 -26.95 33.93 -9.32
N ASP A 61 -27.75 34.24 -8.32
CA ASP A 61 -29.17 34.47 -8.58
C ASP A 61 -29.22 35.75 -9.43
N SER A 62 -29.80 35.62 -10.62
CA SER A 62 -29.98 36.65 -11.66
C SER A 62 -29.82 38.09 -11.18
N VAL A 63 -28.68 38.72 -11.51
CA VAL A 63 -28.48 40.17 -11.35
C VAL A 63 -29.53 40.86 -12.23
N THR A 64 -30.62 41.28 -11.62
CA THR A 64 -31.62 42.13 -12.26
C THR A 64 -31.18 43.56 -12.02
N VAL A 65 -30.88 44.28 -13.10
CA VAL A 65 -30.57 45.71 -13.03
C VAL A 65 -31.82 46.43 -12.51
N PRO A 66 -31.75 47.24 -11.44
CA PRO A 66 -32.89 48.05 -11.03
C PRO A 66 -33.12 49.11 -12.10
N ALA A 67 -34.17 48.95 -12.91
CA ALA A 67 -34.65 50.00 -13.80
C ALA A 67 -35.21 51.15 -12.95
N GLY A 68 -34.85 52.38 -13.29
CA GLY A 68 -35.25 53.57 -12.55
C GLY A 68 -36.77 53.75 -12.47
N GLY A 69 -37.25 53.84 -11.23
CA GLY A 69 -38.32 54.73 -10.77
C GLY A 69 -39.75 54.53 -11.28
N ASP A 70 -40.63 54.05 -10.40
CA ASP A 70 -41.96 54.62 -10.18
C ASP A 70 -42.16 54.87 -8.68
N ALA A 71 -42.72 56.02 -8.34
CA ALA A 71 -42.65 56.64 -7.01
C ALA A 71 -43.56 55.98 -5.95
N VAL A 72 -42.99 55.66 -4.79
CA VAL A 72 -43.74 55.46 -3.53
C VAL A 72 -43.02 56.22 -2.41
N SER A 73 -43.73 57.14 -1.74
CA SER A 73 -43.22 57.90 -0.61
C SER A 73 -43.28 57.06 0.68
N GLY A 74 -42.14 56.86 1.35
CA GLY A 74 -42.09 56.22 2.66
C GLY A 74 -40.73 56.41 3.31
N ASN A 75 -40.67 57.31 4.29
CA ASN A 75 -39.48 57.68 5.05
C ASN A 75 -39.18 56.59 6.09
N ASP A 76 -38.17 55.75 5.87
CA ASP A 76 -37.56 54.94 6.93
C ASP A 76 -36.03 54.96 6.82
N SER A 77 -35.41 55.61 7.79
CA SER A 77 -33.97 55.83 7.90
C SER A 77 -33.27 54.56 8.35
N ARG A 78 -33.16 53.57 7.46
CA ARG A 78 -32.33 52.38 7.68
C ARG A 78 -30.98 52.58 7.01
N SER A 79 -29.92 52.26 7.74
CA SER A 79 -28.53 52.22 7.25
C SER A 79 -28.48 51.44 5.94
N CYS A 80 -28.36 52.17 4.84
CA CYS A 80 -28.21 51.61 3.51
C CYS A 80 -26.75 51.80 3.13
N THR A 81 -26.02 50.70 2.92
CA THR A 81 -24.64 50.75 2.48
C THR A 81 -24.65 50.84 0.94
N PRO A 82 -24.17 51.94 0.34
CA PRO A 82 -24.20 52.12 -1.10
C PRO A 82 -23.43 51.00 -1.81
N THR A 83 -23.95 50.55 -2.94
CA THR A 83 -23.27 49.60 -3.83
C THR A 83 -21.94 50.20 -4.29
N SER A 84 -20.90 49.36 -4.45
CA SER A 84 -19.61 49.77 -5.02
C SER A 84 -19.54 49.43 -6.50
N CYS A 85 -18.79 50.21 -7.27
CA CYS A 85 -18.51 49.91 -8.67
C CYS A 85 -17.65 48.65 -8.89
N THR A 86 -17.00 48.15 -7.83
CA THR A 86 -16.13 46.97 -7.87
C THR A 86 -16.52 45.97 -6.77
N PRO A 87 -17.70 45.34 -6.85
CA PRO A 87 -18.06 44.26 -5.92
C PRO A 87 -17.14 43.04 -6.11
N LEU A 88 -17.07 42.18 -5.10
CA LEU A 88 -16.37 40.90 -5.22
C LEU A 88 -17.01 40.06 -6.34
N GLY A 89 -16.22 39.72 -7.37
CA GLY A 89 -16.66 38.88 -8.49
C GLY A 89 -17.11 39.62 -9.77
N GLY A 90 -17.01 40.95 -9.83
CA GLY A 90 -17.30 41.70 -11.06
C GLY A 90 -17.05 43.21 -10.96
N ARG A 91 -17.21 43.93 -12.07
CA ARG A 91 -17.11 45.40 -12.10
C ARG A 91 -18.27 45.98 -12.89
N TYR A 92 -18.92 46.99 -12.34
CA TYR A 92 -19.97 47.74 -13.03
C TYR A 92 -19.39 48.88 -13.89
N CYS A 93 -20.15 49.32 -14.88
CA CYS A 93 -19.77 50.37 -15.82
C CYS A 93 -20.97 51.24 -16.23
N GLY A 94 -20.68 52.48 -16.58
CA GLY A 94 -21.67 53.53 -16.78
C GLY A 94 -22.40 53.88 -15.49
N ASP A 95 -23.57 54.50 -15.63
CA ASP A 95 -24.38 54.91 -14.48
C ASP A 95 -25.30 53.75 -14.04
N ILE A 96 -25.23 53.41 -12.76
CA ILE A 96 -26.06 52.41 -12.08
C ILE A 96 -26.77 53.05 -10.89
N GLY A 97 -27.81 52.40 -10.35
CA GLY A 97 -28.34 52.75 -9.04
C GLY A 97 -27.39 52.29 -7.93
N ASP A 98 -27.25 53.07 -6.87
CA ASP A 98 -26.43 52.70 -5.70
C ASP A 98 -27.15 51.75 -4.73
N GLY A 99 -28.41 51.38 -5.03
CA GLY A 99 -29.26 50.56 -4.17
C GLY A 99 -29.89 51.31 -2.99
N CYS A 100 -29.58 52.60 -2.84
CA CYS A 100 -29.99 53.48 -1.75
C CYS A 100 -30.68 54.75 -2.28
N PHE A 101 -31.40 54.61 -3.41
CA PHE A 101 -32.14 55.70 -4.08
C PHE A 101 -31.24 56.81 -4.69
N GLY A 102 -29.92 56.59 -4.77
CA GLY A 102 -28.97 57.43 -5.49
C GLY A 102 -28.46 56.78 -6.78
N SER A 103 -27.73 57.55 -7.58
CA SER A 103 -27.05 57.08 -8.79
C SER A 103 -25.55 57.05 -8.58
N LEU A 104 -24.91 55.96 -8.99
CA LEU A 104 -23.46 55.76 -8.95
C LEU A 104 -22.90 55.65 -10.37
N SER A 105 -21.96 56.53 -10.71
CA SER A 105 -21.28 56.50 -12.01
C SER A 105 -19.98 55.71 -11.93
N CYS A 106 -19.95 54.54 -12.57
CA CYS A 106 -18.83 53.60 -12.52
C CYS A 106 -17.83 53.72 -13.67
N GLY A 107 -18.03 54.71 -14.56
CA GLY A 107 -17.14 54.99 -15.67
C GLY A 107 -17.09 53.87 -16.72
N ALA A 108 -16.13 53.95 -17.63
CA ALA A 108 -15.89 52.91 -18.63
C ALA A 108 -15.15 51.70 -18.02
N CYS A 109 -15.28 50.55 -18.66
CA CYS A 109 -14.52 49.36 -18.26
C CYS A 109 -13.02 49.53 -18.53
N PRO A 110 -12.15 48.98 -17.66
CA PRO A 110 -10.71 49.00 -17.90
C PRO A 110 -10.33 48.10 -19.07
N SER A 111 -9.31 48.51 -19.84
CA SER A 111 -8.72 47.73 -20.93
C SER A 111 -9.70 47.44 -22.08
N ASP A 112 -9.71 46.21 -22.59
CA ASP A 112 -10.45 45.75 -23.77
C ASP A 112 -11.81 45.11 -23.43
N GLN A 113 -12.32 45.35 -22.23
CA GLN A 113 -13.60 44.83 -21.77
C GLN A 113 -14.76 45.70 -22.30
N ALA A 114 -15.86 45.06 -22.70
CA ALA A 114 -17.06 45.75 -23.14
C ALA A 114 -18.00 46.01 -21.95
N CYS A 115 -18.66 47.17 -21.95
CA CYS A 115 -19.74 47.45 -21.00
C CYS A 115 -21.05 46.89 -21.56
N GLU A 116 -21.44 45.69 -21.14
CA GLU A 116 -22.71 45.06 -21.54
C GLU A 116 -23.64 45.02 -20.33
N ALA A 117 -24.87 45.55 -20.49
CA ALA A 117 -25.86 45.60 -19.41
C ALA A 117 -25.34 46.17 -18.07
N ARG A 118 -24.51 47.21 -18.15
CA ARG A 118 -23.85 47.88 -17.01
C ARG A 118 -22.81 47.03 -16.25
N LEU A 119 -22.42 45.88 -16.80
CA LEU A 119 -21.34 45.03 -16.29
C LEU A 119 -20.17 45.02 -17.28
N CYS A 120 -18.95 45.05 -16.77
CA CYS A 120 -17.77 44.84 -17.59
C CYS A 120 -17.62 43.36 -17.93
N VAL A 121 -17.69 43.04 -19.22
CA VAL A 121 -17.62 41.66 -19.71
C VAL A 121 -16.57 41.49 -20.81
N GLY A 122 -15.91 40.33 -20.83
CA GLY A 122 -14.99 39.93 -21.90
C GLY A 122 -13.65 40.68 -21.92
N GLY A 123 -13.05 40.78 -23.12
CA GLY A 123 -11.67 41.23 -23.36
C GLY A 123 -10.71 40.04 -23.63
N ALA A 124 -9.79 40.19 -24.57
CA ALA A 124 -8.69 39.25 -24.83
C ALA A 124 -7.76 39.10 -23.62
N SER A 125 -7.76 40.08 -22.71
CA SER A 125 -7.06 40.01 -21.42
C SER A 125 -7.78 39.16 -20.35
N CYS A 126 -9.04 38.79 -20.55
CA CYS A 126 -9.82 38.01 -19.59
C CYS A 126 -9.82 36.52 -19.95
N GLN A 127 -9.11 35.71 -19.17
CA GLN A 127 -9.19 34.25 -19.27
C GLN A 127 -10.40 33.74 -18.48
N ALA A 128 -11.45 33.34 -19.20
CA ALA A 128 -12.63 32.75 -18.60
C ALA A 128 -12.29 31.43 -17.89
N LEU A 129 -12.91 31.21 -16.73
CA LEU A 129 -12.84 29.96 -16.01
C LEU A 129 -13.41 28.82 -16.85
N SER A 130 -12.84 27.63 -16.69
CA SER A 130 -13.41 26.39 -17.21
C SER A 130 -14.11 25.63 -16.07
N CYS A 131 -14.91 24.62 -16.40
CA CYS A 131 -15.56 23.77 -15.38
C CYS A 131 -14.56 22.92 -14.55
N THR A 132 -13.27 23.04 -14.84
CA THR A 132 -12.18 22.48 -14.03
C THR A 132 -11.33 23.62 -13.47
N ALA A 133 -11.22 23.70 -12.15
CA ALA A 133 -10.37 24.67 -11.45
C ALA A 133 -8.88 24.30 -11.55
N VAL A 134 -8.00 25.30 -11.45
CA VAL A 134 -6.55 25.09 -11.35
C VAL A 134 -6.26 24.38 -10.02
N GLY A 135 -5.86 23.11 -10.09
CA GLY A 135 -5.72 22.23 -8.92
C GLY A 135 -6.64 21.00 -8.93
N GLY A 136 -7.47 20.81 -9.97
CA GLY A 136 -8.20 19.56 -10.22
C GLY A 136 -9.62 19.48 -9.66
N GLY A 137 -10.11 20.52 -8.99
CA GLY A 137 -11.52 20.61 -8.57
C GLY A 137 -12.48 20.82 -9.75
N LYS A 138 -13.72 20.34 -9.63
CA LYS A 138 -14.76 20.46 -10.66
C LYS A 138 -15.89 21.38 -10.20
N TYR A 139 -16.28 22.34 -11.05
CA TYR A 139 -17.49 23.12 -10.87
C TYR A 139 -18.70 22.35 -11.41
N CYS A 140 -19.89 22.62 -10.87
CA CYS A 140 -21.15 21.99 -11.26
C CYS A 140 -22.30 23.00 -11.23
N GLY A 141 -23.29 22.83 -12.09
CA GLY A 141 -24.39 23.79 -12.24
C GLY A 141 -23.92 25.11 -12.85
N THR A 142 -24.72 26.17 -12.68
CA THR A 142 -24.39 27.50 -13.24
C THR A 142 -23.49 28.28 -12.29
N VAL A 143 -22.27 28.56 -12.72
CA VAL A 143 -21.29 29.39 -12.00
C VAL A 143 -20.89 30.61 -12.84
N GLY A 144 -20.21 31.59 -12.25
CA GLY A 144 -19.64 32.71 -13.01
C GLY A 144 -18.34 32.30 -13.72
N ASP A 145 -18.13 32.76 -14.95
CA ASP A 145 -16.91 32.49 -15.71
C ASP A 145 -15.71 33.37 -15.30
N GLY A 146 -15.89 34.27 -14.33
CA GLY A 146 -14.87 35.23 -13.89
C GLY A 146 -14.64 36.41 -14.86
N CYS A 147 -15.30 36.41 -16.02
CA CYS A 147 -15.24 37.44 -17.07
C CYS A 147 -16.60 38.12 -17.29
N GLY A 148 -17.48 38.05 -16.30
CA GLY A 148 -18.80 38.69 -16.30
C GLY A 148 -19.88 37.92 -17.07
N ARG A 149 -19.62 36.67 -17.50
CA ARG A 149 -20.62 35.78 -18.10
C ARG A 149 -20.89 34.54 -17.23
N LYS A 150 -21.94 33.81 -17.60
CA LYS A 150 -22.31 32.55 -16.93
C LYS A 150 -21.57 31.38 -17.58
N LEU A 151 -21.20 30.40 -16.75
CA LEU A 151 -20.59 29.14 -17.14
C LEU A 151 -21.48 28.00 -16.61
N ASP A 152 -22.09 27.23 -17.51
CA ASP A 152 -22.91 26.08 -17.16
C ASP A 152 -22.05 24.80 -17.14
N CYS A 153 -21.85 24.26 -15.94
CA CYS A 153 -21.01 23.10 -15.71
C CYS A 153 -21.81 21.80 -15.53
N PRO A 154 -21.25 20.66 -15.97
CA PRO A 154 -21.91 19.37 -15.87
C PRO A 154 -22.16 18.94 -14.43
N ALA A 155 -23.08 17.98 -14.25
CA ALA A 155 -23.31 17.35 -12.95
C ALA A 155 -22.05 16.61 -12.45
N CYS A 156 -21.96 16.46 -11.13
CA CYS A 156 -20.84 15.77 -10.50
C CYS A 156 -20.82 14.26 -10.79
N GLY A 157 -19.63 13.66 -10.66
CA GLY A 157 -19.44 12.23 -10.92
C GLY A 157 -20.13 11.35 -9.86
N ALA A 158 -20.15 10.03 -10.12
CA ALA A 158 -20.70 9.07 -9.17
C ALA A 158 -19.96 9.16 -7.81
N GLY A 159 -20.72 9.37 -6.72
CA GLY A 159 -20.18 9.54 -5.37
C GLY A 159 -19.89 10.99 -4.97
N GLU A 160 -20.18 11.97 -5.83
CA GLU A 160 -20.06 13.41 -5.53
C GLU A 160 -21.44 14.07 -5.52
N ILE A 161 -21.60 15.14 -4.73
CA ILE A 161 -22.78 16.01 -4.74
C ILE A 161 -22.38 17.42 -5.17
N CYS A 162 -23.28 18.11 -5.87
CA CYS A 162 -23.07 19.51 -6.21
C CYS A 162 -23.47 20.39 -5.03
N ALA A 163 -22.49 20.88 -4.27
CA ALA A 163 -22.71 21.74 -3.11
C ALA A 163 -22.12 23.12 -3.40
N GLY A 164 -22.97 24.13 -3.53
CA GLY A 164 -22.54 25.51 -3.78
C GLY A 164 -21.69 25.63 -5.05
N GLY A 165 -22.11 25.03 -6.17
CA GLY A 165 -21.43 25.16 -7.46
C GLY A 165 -20.13 24.36 -7.62
N ILE A 166 -19.74 23.55 -6.63
CA ILE A 166 -18.52 22.73 -6.63
C ILE A 166 -18.89 21.26 -6.36
N CYS A 167 -18.24 20.33 -7.06
CA CYS A 167 -18.35 18.90 -6.79
C CYS A 167 -17.56 18.52 -5.55
N VAL A 168 -18.28 18.03 -4.54
CA VAL A 168 -17.69 17.55 -3.28
C VAL A 168 -18.04 16.07 -3.06
N PRO A 169 -17.19 15.28 -2.38
CA PRO A 169 -17.51 13.90 -2.04
C PRO A 169 -18.83 13.80 -1.26
N GLY A 170 -19.70 12.88 -1.64
CA GLY A 170 -20.93 12.54 -0.92
C GLY A 170 -20.66 11.88 0.44
N ALA A 171 -21.72 11.72 1.25
CA ALA A 171 -21.71 11.30 2.67
C ALA A 171 -20.51 10.40 3.07
N GLY A 172 -19.64 10.94 3.93
CA GLY A 172 -18.38 10.29 4.35
C GLY A 172 -17.16 11.21 4.33
N CYS A 173 -17.28 12.46 3.89
CA CYS A 173 -16.19 13.43 3.94
C CYS A 173 -15.85 13.80 5.39
N VAL A 174 -14.60 13.58 5.80
CA VAL A 174 -14.08 14.01 7.11
C VAL A 174 -13.42 15.38 6.91
N PRO A 175 -13.95 16.45 7.53
CA PRO A 175 -13.37 17.78 7.40
C PRO A 175 -11.91 17.83 7.83
N LEU A 176 -11.12 18.64 7.13
CA LEU A 176 -9.76 18.99 7.58
C LEU A 176 -9.81 19.61 8.98
N THR A 177 -8.66 19.58 9.66
CA THR A 177 -8.48 20.33 10.92
C THR A 177 -7.44 21.42 10.71
N CYS A 178 -7.43 22.42 11.59
CA CYS A 178 -6.48 23.53 11.54
C CYS A 178 -5.01 23.12 11.75
N SER A 179 -4.77 21.86 12.11
CA SER A 179 -3.46 21.27 12.35
C SER A 179 -3.34 19.93 11.60
N PRO A 180 -3.06 19.95 10.29
CA PRO A 180 -2.95 18.74 9.48
C PRO A 180 -1.81 17.83 9.97
N ALA A 181 -1.99 16.50 9.83
CA ALA A 181 -1.02 15.49 10.26
C ALA A 181 0.34 15.56 9.52
N ALA A 182 0.39 16.23 8.36
CA ALA A 182 1.61 16.45 7.58
C ALA A 182 2.49 17.61 8.09
N GLY A 183 2.08 18.30 9.17
CA GLY A 183 2.80 19.42 9.77
C GLY A 183 2.38 20.79 9.21
N GLY A 184 2.52 21.83 10.04
CA GLY A 184 2.04 23.20 9.78
C GLY A 184 0.71 23.52 10.47
N LYS A 185 0.38 24.81 10.63
CA LYS A 185 -0.88 25.28 11.22
C LYS A 185 -1.58 26.21 10.23
N TYR A 186 -2.82 25.90 9.87
CA TYR A 186 -3.66 26.82 9.09
C TYR A 186 -4.04 28.02 9.97
N CYS A 187 -4.34 29.15 9.35
CA CYS A 187 -4.74 30.37 10.05
C CYS A 187 -5.72 31.16 9.19
N GLY A 188 -6.59 31.95 9.82
CA GLY A 188 -7.71 32.57 9.13
C GLY A 188 -8.72 31.54 8.61
N LYS A 189 -9.55 31.93 7.64
CA LYS A 189 -10.60 31.09 7.08
C LYS A 189 -10.07 30.25 5.90
N VAL A 190 -10.15 28.92 6.00
CA VAL A 190 -9.73 27.96 4.97
C VAL A 190 -10.87 27.00 4.62
N GLY A 191 -10.84 26.40 3.43
CA GLY A 191 -11.78 25.34 3.07
C GLY A 191 -11.51 24.08 3.87
N ASP A 192 -12.57 23.35 4.23
CA ASP A 192 -12.48 22.13 5.03
C ASP A 192 -12.28 20.85 4.20
N GLY A 193 -12.20 20.97 2.87
CA GLY A 193 -12.10 19.85 1.93
C GLY A 193 -13.42 19.11 1.65
N CYS A 194 -14.49 19.48 2.35
CA CYS A 194 -15.83 18.88 2.28
C CYS A 194 -16.91 19.88 1.83
N GLY A 195 -16.50 21.06 1.36
CA GLY A 195 -17.40 22.14 0.93
C GLY A 195 -17.78 23.13 2.03
N GLY A 196 -17.25 22.96 3.24
CA GLY A 196 -17.36 23.89 4.36
C GLY A 196 -16.11 24.78 4.55
N THR A 197 -16.15 25.65 5.55
CA THR A 197 -15.07 26.57 5.93
C THR A 197 -14.63 26.32 7.37
N LEU A 198 -13.32 26.26 7.61
CA LEU A 198 -12.67 26.23 8.92
C LEU A 198 -12.12 27.62 9.24
N ASP A 199 -12.37 28.11 10.46
CA ASP A 199 -11.67 29.29 10.99
C ASP A 199 -10.56 28.84 11.95
N CYS A 200 -9.31 28.99 11.51
CA CYS A 200 -8.14 28.50 12.22
C CYS A 200 -7.44 29.56 13.09
N GLY A 201 -8.06 30.74 13.23
CA GLY A 201 -7.57 31.80 14.10
C GLY A 201 -6.18 32.32 13.70
N GLY A 202 -5.49 32.96 14.64
CA GLY A 202 -4.17 33.55 14.45
C GLY A 202 -2.99 32.59 14.68
N CYS A 203 -1.82 33.09 14.31
CA CYS A 203 -0.54 32.40 14.53
C CYS A 203 0.10 32.83 15.85
N ALA A 204 0.84 31.92 16.48
CA ALA A 204 1.62 32.25 17.65
C ALA A 204 2.85 33.09 17.25
N ALA A 205 3.08 34.21 17.93
CA ALA A 205 4.26 35.03 17.67
C ALA A 205 5.56 34.20 17.82
N PRO A 206 6.57 34.37 16.94
CA PRO A 206 6.74 35.43 15.94
C PRO A 206 6.14 35.13 14.55
N GLN A 207 5.26 34.14 14.43
CA GLN A 207 4.64 33.80 13.15
C GLN A 207 3.48 34.74 12.83
N VAL A 208 3.30 35.04 11.54
CA VAL A 208 2.17 35.79 11.01
C VAL A 208 1.35 34.91 10.08
N CYS A 209 0.04 35.14 10.07
CA CYS A 209 -0.85 34.40 9.18
C CYS A 209 -0.66 34.85 7.75
N GLY A 210 -0.42 33.92 6.81
CA GLY A 210 -0.11 34.30 5.44
C GLY A 210 1.32 34.79 5.26
N GLY A 211 2.22 34.58 6.23
CA GLY A 211 3.61 35.06 6.17
C GLY A 211 4.40 34.53 4.97
N PHE A 212 3.99 33.38 4.42
CA PHE A 212 4.57 32.80 3.20
C PHE A 212 3.49 32.21 2.27
N ASN A 213 2.71 31.26 2.77
CA ASN A 213 1.56 30.71 2.06
C ASN A 213 0.27 31.32 2.60
N PRO A 214 -0.70 31.70 1.75
CA PRO A 214 -2.00 32.17 2.20
C PRO A 214 -2.58 31.21 3.23
N ASN A 215 -3.06 31.76 4.34
CA ASN A 215 -3.78 31.04 5.38
C ASN A 215 -2.98 29.91 6.06
N VAL A 216 -1.64 30.01 6.08
CA VAL A 216 -0.75 29.15 6.86
C VAL A 216 0.14 30.01 7.76
N CYS A 217 0.36 29.57 9.00
CA CYS A 217 1.27 30.22 9.92
C CYS A 217 2.72 30.08 9.47
N GLY A 218 3.38 31.22 9.27
CA GLY A 218 4.78 31.29 8.88
C GLY A 218 5.53 32.43 9.56
N PRO A 219 6.86 32.38 9.69
CA PRO A 219 7.68 33.49 10.17
C PRO A 219 7.32 34.87 9.57
N ALA A 220 7.50 35.94 10.35
CA ALA A 220 7.29 37.31 9.87
C ALA A 220 8.26 37.68 8.71
N PRO A 221 7.83 38.50 7.73
CA PRO A 221 8.69 38.97 6.64
C PRO A 221 9.99 39.60 7.19
N GLY A 222 11.14 39.08 6.76
CA GLY A 222 12.47 39.56 7.18
C GLY A 222 13.09 38.88 8.41
N SER A 223 12.38 37.97 9.09
CA SER A 223 12.92 37.22 10.24
C SER A 223 13.60 35.90 9.88
N CYS A 224 13.53 35.50 8.60
CA CYS A 224 14.10 34.27 8.08
C CYS A 224 15.21 34.63 7.08
N THR A 225 16.44 34.20 7.38
CA THR A 225 17.57 34.34 6.45
C THR A 225 17.48 33.23 5.41
N PRO A 226 17.34 33.54 4.10
CA PRO A 226 17.30 32.53 3.07
C PRO A 226 18.53 31.64 3.11
N ILE A 227 18.36 30.34 2.84
CA ILE A 227 19.51 29.45 2.64
C ILE A 227 20.34 29.94 1.44
N ALA A 228 21.64 29.66 1.46
CA ALA A 228 22.50 29.87 0.30
C ALA A 228 22.38 28.67 -0.67
N CYS A 229 22.86 28.83 -1.90
CA CYS A 229 22.99 27.73 -2.88
C CYS A 229 24.10 26.72 -2.51
N THR A 230 24.49 26.67 -1.24
CA THR A 230 25.50 25.78 -0.69
C THR A 230 24.89 25.00 0.47
N THR A 231 25.09 23.69 0.50
CA THR A 231 24.67 22.86 1.63
C THR A 231 25.64 23.01 2.80
N ALA A 232 25.19 22.74 4.03
CA ALA A 232 26.05 22.72 5.21
C ALA A 232 27.21 21.67 5.14
N GLY A 233 27.13 20.74 4.19
CA GLY A 233 28.17 19.74 3.87
C GLY A 233 29.04 20.07 2.66
N GLY A 234 29.01 21.31 2.14
CA GLY A 234 29.88 21.76 1.05
C GLY A 234 29.46 21.39 -0.36
N GLY A 235 28.23 20.89 -0.56
CA GLY A 235 27.63 20.66 -1.89
C GLY A 235 26.94 21.90 -2.45
N GLN A 236 26.64 21.92 -3.75
CA GLN A 236 25.95 23.03 -4.41
C GLN A 236 24.52 22.63 -4.79
N TYR A 237 23.53 23.47 -4.42
CA TYR A 237 22.18 23.33 -4.94
C TYR A 237 22.12 23.81 -6.40
N CYS A 238 21.11 23.36 -7.16
CA CYS A 238 20.89 23.73 -8.55
C CYS A 238 19.41 23.84 -8.89
N GLY A 239 19.11 24.53 -9.97
CA GLY A 239 17.74 24.84 -10.38
C GLY A 239 17.00 25.67 -9.32
N ARG A 240 15.67 25.69 -9.40
CA ARG A 240 14.84 26.41 -8.44
C ARG A 240 14.54 25.54 -7.22
N ILE A 241 14.95 26.01 -6.05
CA ILE A 241 14.69 25.37 -4.75
C ILE A 241 13.90 26.29 -3.83
N GLY A 242 13.28 25.74 -2.79
CA GLY A 242 12.75 26.54 -1.70
C GLY A 242 13.89 27.15 -0.87
N ASN A 243 13.84 28.43 -0.58
CA ASN A 243 14.91 29.15 0.11
C ASN A 243 14.88 28.97 1.66
N GLY A 244 14.11 28.03 2.19
CA GLY A 244 13.89 27.83 3.63
C GLY A 244 12.99 28.89 4.30
N CYS A 245 12.61 29.93 3.56
CA CYS A 245 11.83 31.09 4.01
C CYS A 245 10.65 31.33 3.06
N GLY A 246 10.02 30.25 2.57
CA GLY A 246 8.81 30.33 1.74
C GLY A 246 8.94 30.99 0.36
N GLY A 247 10.14 31.41 -0.05
CA GLY A 247 10.45 31.90 -1.39
C GLY A 247 11.21 30.87 -2.22
N MET A 248 11.36 31.11 -3.52
CA MET A 248 12.25 30.31 -4.39
C MET A 248 13.62 30.95 -4.48
N LEU A 249 14.66 30.11 -4.47
CA LEU A 249 16.04 30.46 -4.77
C LEU A 249 16.44 29.74 -6.07
N ASP A 250 16.92 30.48 -7.05
CA ASP A 250 17.45 29.90 -8.30
C ASP A 250 18.96 29.74 -8.17
N CYS A 251 19.41 28.51 -8.06
CA CYS A 251 20.81 28.17 -7.89
C CYS A 251 21.53 27.88 -9.22
N GLY A 252 20.87 28.14 -10.35
CA GLY A 252 21.44 27.98 -11.69
C GLY A 252 21.66 26.51 -12.07
N ALA A 253 22.22 26.30 -13.25
CA ALA A 253 22.68 24.98 -13.66
C ALA A 253 23.92 24.58 -12.85
N CYS A 254 24.17 23.28 -12.74
CA CYS A 254 25.43 22.82 -12.18
C CYS A 254 26.59 23.22 -13.11
N ALA A 255 27.76 23.45 -12.53
CA ALA A 255 28.98 23.68 -13.29
C ALA A 255 29.24 22.52 -14.28
N ASP A 256 29.97 22.81 -15.35
CA ASP A 256 30.42 21.82 -16.34
C ASP A 256 29.29 21.04 -17.05
N GLY A 257 28.10 21.64 -17.16
CA GLY A 257 26.97 21.05 -17.89
C GLY A 257 26.26 19.90 -17.16
N MET A 258 26.53 19.71 -15.86
CA MET A 258 25.89 18.66 -15.07
C MET A 258 24.37 18.88 -14.96
N ALA A 259 23.61 17.80 -15.12
CA ALA A 259 22.16 17.85 -15.00
C ALA A 259 21.74 17.94 -13.52
N CYS A 260 20.95 18.96 -13.21
CA CYS A 260 20.52 19.25 -11.87
C CYS A 260 19.60 18.16 -11.29
N GLY A 261 19.90 17.67 -10.08
CA GLY A 261 19.04 16.67 -9.40
C GLY A 261 19.16 15.24 -9.90
N THR A 262 20.26 14.91 -10.58
CA THR A 262 20.55 13.55 -11.09
C THR A 262 21.24 12.63 -10.07
N GLY A 263 21.54 13.13 -8.87
CA GLY A 263 22.02 12.34 -7.73
C GLY A 263 20.90 11.84 -6.81
N ALA A 264 21.24 11.43 -5.58
CA ALA A 264 20.28 10.90 -4.59
C ALA A 264 19.28 11.95 -4.03
N THR A 265 19.48 13.24 -4.33
CA THR A 265 18.64 14.34 -3.87
C THR A 265 18.31 15.28 -5.02
N ALA A 266 17.02 15.57 -5.20
CA ALA A 266 16.56 16.55 -6.18
C ALA A 266 17.19 17.91 -5.89
N HIS A 267 17.50 18.65 -6.96
CA HIS A 267 18.05 20.01 -6.89
C HIS A 267 19.43 20.16 -6.22
N VAL A 268 20.20 19.08 -6.12
CA VAL A 268 21.60 19.12 -5.67
C VAL A 268 22.51 18.70 -6.82
N CYS A 269 23.56 19.48 -7.07
CA CYS A 269 24.61 19.10 -7.99
C CYS A 269 25.38 17.89 -7.45
N PRO A 270 25.76 16.92 -8.30
CA PRO A 270 26.70 15.88 -7.90
C PRO A 270 27.97 16.53 -7.34
N SER A 271 28.19 16.39 -6.03
CA SER A 271 29.37 16.95 -5.37
C SER A 271 30.60 16.11 -5.70
N MET A 272 31.70 16.77 -6.06
CA MET A 272 33.06 16.22 -6.04
C MET A 272 33.58 16.15 -4.59
N GLY A 273 32.81 15.54 -3.69
CA GLY A 273 33.35 15.10 -2.41
C GLY A 273 34.41 14.01 -2.63
N THR A 274 35.24 13.73 -1.63
CA THR A 274 36.09 12.52 -1.65
C THR A 274 35.19 11.29 -1.70
N CYS A 275 35.08 10.66 -2.86
CA CYS A 275 34.36 9.40 -3.03
C CYS A 275 35.06 8.28 -2.24
N THR A 276 34.33 7.23 -1.88
CA THR A 276 34.91 6.03 -1.26
C THR A 276 34.48 4.76 -1.99
N ASN A 277 35.40 3.79 -2.10
CA ASN A 277 35.16 2.46 -2.67
C ASN A 277 34.48 2.51 -4.05
N LEU A 278 33.32 1.85 -4.21
CA LEU A 278 32.62 1.72 -5.48
C LEU A 278 31.94 3.03 -5.91
N GLN A 279 31.69 3.98 -4.99
CA GLN A 279 31.21 5.31 -5.36
C GLN A 279 32.19 6.01 -6.32
N CYS A 280 33.49 5.76 -6.20
CA CYS A 280 34.51 6.31 -7.10
C CYS A 280 34.51 5.72 -8.51
N LYS A 281 33.75 4.64 -8.72
CA LYS A 281 33.65 3.94 -10.00
C LYS A 281 32.35 4.23 -10.73
N ILE A 282 31.57 5.21 -10.28
CA ILE A 282 30.38 5.67 -10.99
C ILE A 282 30.86 6.60 -12.11
N GLU A 283 30.81 6.10 -13.34
CA GLU A 283 31.25 6.85 -14.51
C GLU A 283 30.32 8.04 -14.80
N ARG A 284 30.90 9.13 -15.31
CA ARG A 284 30.14 10.25 -15.87
C ARG A 284 29.88 10.01 -17.35
N CYS A 285 28.62 9.99 -17.74
CA CYS A 285 28.20 9.78 -19.11
C CYS A 285 27.79 11.12 -19.73
N GLU A 286 28.71 11.75 -20.48
CA GLU A 286 28.45 13.06 -21.11
C GLU A 286 27.35 12.94 -22.17
N GLY A 287 26.18 13.55 -21.90
CA GLY A 287 25.03 13.58 -22.82
C GLY A 287 24.42 12.21 -23.16
N GLY A 288 24.86 11.13 -22.51
CA GLY A 288 24.47 9.75 -22.78
C GLY A 288 23.54 9.14 -21.71
N ALA A 289 23.09 7.91 -21.98
CA ALA A 289 22.36 7.11 -20.98
C ALA A 289 23.26 6.80 -19.76
N PRO A 290 22.71 6.78 -18.53
CA PRO A 290 23.49 6.43 -17.36
C PRO A 290 23.97 4.98 -17.46
N THR A 291 25.07 4.65 -16.78
CA THR A 291 25.40 3.25 -16.51
C THR A 291 24.25 2.63 -15.70
N SER A 292 23.61 1.60 -16.23
CA SER A 292 22.52 0.89 -15.53
C SER A 292 22.70 -0.63 -15.54
N ILE A 293 22.06 -1.30 -14.59
CA ILE A 293 21.86 -2.75 -14.59
C ILE A 293 20.35 -3.01 -14.57
N SER A 294 19.89 -3.90 -15.43
CA SER A 294 18.49 -4.30 -15.53
C SER A 294 18.35 -5.82 -15.54
N GLY A 295 17.17 -6.32 -15.15
CA GLY A 295 16.89 -7.74 -15.13
C GLY A 295 15.56 -8.08 -14.46
N ILE A 296 15.31 -9.38 -14.28
CA ILE A 296 14.14 -9.91 -13.56
C ILE A 296 14.65 -10.74 -12.39
N VAL A 297 14.16 -10.48 -11.18
CA VAL A 297 14.47 -11.31 -10.01
C VAL A 297 13.46 -12.44 -9.89
N TYR A 298 13.95 -13.66 -9.65
CA TYR A 298 13.15 -14.86 -9.47
C TYR A 298 13.19 -15.43 -8.04
N ASP A 299 12.20 -16.27 -7.74
CA ASP A 299 12.17 -17.21 -6.61
C ASP A 299 13.45 -18.09 -6.57
N PRO A 300 13.75 -18.76 -5.44
CA PRO A 300 14.87 -19.68 -5.38
C PRO A 300 14.86 -20.72 -6.51
N ALA A 301 13.69 -21.20 -6.95
CA ALA A 301 13.59 -22.16 -8.06
C ALA A 301 14.05 -21.57 -9.41
N GLY A 302 14.01 -20.24 -9.59
CA GLY A 302 14.25 -19.59 -10.87
C GLY A 302 13.04 -19.66 -11.82
N LYS A 303 11.83 -19.87 -11.30
CA LYS A 303 10.59 -20.07 -12.05
C LYS A 303 9.70 -18.83 -12.02
N ASN A 304 9.35 -18.33 -10.83
CA ASN A 304 8.42 -17.22 -10.69
C ASN A 304 9.15 -15.89 -10.43
N PRO A 305 8.87 -14.80 -11.18
CA PRO A 305 9.40 -13.48 -10.89
C PRO A 305 8.88 -12.95 -9.55
N LEU A 306 9.67 -12.16 -8.83
CA LEU A 306 9.32 -11.66 -7.50
C LEU A 306 9.08 -10.16 -7.46
N TYR A 307 7.93 -9.78 -6.91
CA TYR A 307 7.56 -8.39 -6.64
C TYR A 307 8.27 -7.84 -5.41
N ASN A 308 8.61 -6.55 -5.42
CA ASN A 308 9.08 -5.80 -4.26
C ASN A 308 10.35 -6.36 -3.60
N VAL A 309 11.28 -6.84 -4.43
CA VAL A 309 12.63 -7.23 -4.03
C VAL A 309 13.56 -6.05 -4.22
N VAL A 310 14.38 -5.76 -3.20
CA VAL A 310 15.42 -4.74 -3.29
C VAL A 310 16.62 -5.34 -4.02
N VAL A 311 17.08 -4.66 -5.06
CA VAL A 311 18.33 -4.96 -5.76
C VAL A 311 19.28 -3.79 -5.61
N TYR A 312 20.52 -4.02 -5.14
CA TYR A 312 21.44 -2.92 -4.87
C TYR A 312 22.92 -3.30 -5.00
N VAL A 313 23.79 -2.31 -5.22
CA VAL A 313 25.26 -2.45 -5.18
C VAL A 313 25.77 -1.95 -3.84
N PRO A 314 26.34 -2.81 -2.97
CA PRO A 314 26.88 -2.38 -1.68
C PRO A 314 28.23 -1.66 -1.83
N ASN A 315 28.44 -0.56 -1.10
CA ASN A 315 29.73 0.13 -1.03
C ASN A 315 30.69 -0.45 0.02
N THR A 316 30.15 -1.18 0.99
CA THR A 316 30.90 -1.80 2.10
C THR A 316 30.48 -3.26 2.28
N THR A 317 31.23 -4.00 3.08
CA THR A 317 30.86 -5.35 3.50
C THR A 317 29.45 -5.37 4.11
N LEU A 318 28.69 -6.41 3.80
CA LEU A 318 27.35 -6.62 4.35
C LEU A 318 27.43 -7.07 5.80
N ASP A 319 26.64 -6.45 6.65
CA ASP A 319 26.40 -6.88 8.03
C ASP A 319 25.70 -8.25 8.02
N PRO A 320 26.02 -9.14 8.97
CA PRO A 320 25.29 -10.39 9.15
C PRO A 320 23.79 -10.16 9.38
N ILE A 321 22.95 -11.05 8.85
CA ILE A 321 21.52 -11.03 9.17
C ILE A 321 21.30 -11.74 10.51
N THR A 322 20.73 -11.04 11.47
CA THR A 322 20.32 -11.63 12.75
C THR A 322 19.18 -12.63 12.52
N THR A 323 19.37 -13.87 12.98
CA THR A 323 18.32 -14.91 12.99
C THR A 323 17.44 -14.75 14.24
N GLY A 324 16.13 -14.96 14.08
CA GLY A 324 15.14 -14.88 15.15
C GLY A 324 14.16 -13.72 14.95
N ALA A 325 13.14 -13.66 15.80
CA ALA A 325 12.16 -12.58 15.79
C ALA A 325 12.86 -11.23 16.02
N THR A 326 12.84 -10.36 15.01
CA THR A 326 13.42 -9.02 15.07
C THR A 326 12.47 -7.97 14.53
N CYS A 327 12.59 -6.76 15.08
CA CYS A 327 11.78 -5.62 14.70
C CYS A 327 12.26 -5.02 13.36
N ASP A 328 11.92 -5.67 12.25
CA ASP A 328 12.36 -5.26 10.91
C ASP A 328 11.32 -4.35 10.25
N ARG A 329 11.61 -3.04 10.22
CA ARG A 329 10.78 -1.99 9.59
C ARG A 329 11.42 -1.44 8.32
N CYS A 330 10.59 -1.07 7.35
CA CYS A 330 11.08 -0.62 6.03
C CYS A 330 11.81 0.72 6.02
N ALA A 331 11.77 1.48 7.13
CA ALA A 331 12.51 2.73 7.28
C ALA A 331 14.02 2.52 7.55
N SER A 332 14.45 1.30 7.89
CA SER A 332 15.86 1.02 8.15
C SER A 332 16.64 0.88 6.82
N PRO A 333 17.82 1.51 6.69
CA PRO A 333 18.65 1.36 5.50
C PRO A 333 19.11 -0.09 5.34
N VAL A 334 19.22 -0.54 4.08
CA VAL A 334 19.81 -1.86 3.80
C VAL A 334 21.31 -1.85 4.08
N SER A 335 21.83 -3.00 4.48
CA SER A 335 23.24 -3.14 4.87
C SER A 335 24.19 -2.96 3.68
N GLY A 336 25.41 -2.52 3.96
CA GLY A 336 26.46 -2.34 2.95
C GLY A 336 26.50 -0.94 2.33
N GLN A 337 25.75 0.03 2.85
CA GLN A 337 25.70 1.42 2.37
C GLN A 337 25.56 1.49 0.84
N PRO A 338 24.38 1.16 0.29
CA PRO A 338 24.20 0.99 -1.15
C PRO A 338 24.63 2.25 -1.91
N VAL A 339 25.34 2.07 -3.03
CA VAL A 339 25.69 3.18 -3.96
C VAL A 339 24.65 3.38 -5.05
N ALA A 340 23.86 2.34 -5.32
CA ALA A 340 22.75 2.33 -6.25
C ALA A 340 21.76 1.27 -5.77
N ALA A 341 20.46 1.50 -5.94
CA ALA A 341 19.40 0.57 -5.57
C ALA A 341 18.19 0.70 -6.49
N ALA A 342 17.42 -0.38 -6.61
CA ALA A 342 16.14 -0.45 -7.28
C ALA A 342 15.21 -1.43 -6.56
N LEU A 343 13.92 -1.34 -6.86
CA LEU A 343 12.91 -2.32 -6.45
C LEU A 343 12.36 -3.01 -7.67
N THR A 344 12.01 -4.29 -7.53
CA THR A 344 11.33 -5.03 -8.58
C THR A 344 9.84 -4.67 -8.65
N ASP A 345 9.32 -4.51 -9.87
CA ASP A 345 7.90 -4.29 -10.14
C ASP A 345 7.07 -5.59 -10.05
N SER A 346 5.77 -5.52 -10.36
CA SER A 346 4.86 -6.68 -10.33
C SER A 346 5.19 -7.77 -11.35
N LYS A 347 6.13 -7.52 -12.27
CA LYS A 347 6.68 -8.49 -13.21
C LYS A 347 8.07 -8.99 -12.81
N GLY A 348 8.54 -8.58 -11.64
CA GLY A 348 9.87 -8.88 -11.12
C GLY A 348 11.00 -8.09 -11.78
N HIS A 349 10.69 -7.12 -12.65
CA HIS A 349 11.68 -6.34 -13.37
C HIS A 349 12.26 -5.24 -12.47
N PHE A 350 13.58 -5.07 -12.51
CA PHE A 350 14.27 -3.93 -11.90
C PHE A 350 15.16 -3.23 -12.94
N GLN A 351 15.33 -1.92 -12.75
CA GLN A 351 16.37 -1.14 -13.43
C GLN A 351 17.01 -0.21 -12.42
N MET A 352 18.33 -0.30 -12.30
CA MET A 352 19.13 0.46 -11.35
C MET A 352 20.10 1.34 -12.13
N ASN A 353 19.95 2.66 -12.00
CA ASN A 353 20.77 3.66 -12.69
C ASN A 353 21.94 4.12 -11.82
N ASN A 354 22.92 4.78 -12.46
CA ASN A 354 24.11 5.33 -11.82
C ASN A 354 24.94 4.28 -11.05
N VAL A 355 25.03 3.08 -11.62
CA VAL A 355 25.79 1.98 -11.02
C VAL A 355 27.29 2.12 -11.32
N PRO A 356 28.18 1.61 -10.45
CA PRO A 356 29.60 1.54 -10.72
C PRO A 356 29.93 0.67 -11.93
N SER A 357 30.88 1.10 -12.76
CA SER A 357 31.42 0.33 -13.89
C SER A 357 32.70 -0.43 -13.52
N GLY A 358 33.02 -1.44 -14.32
CA GLY A 358 34.23 -2.24 -14.22
C GLY A 358 33.98 -3.72 -13.89
N PRO A 359 35.05 -4.50 -13.67
CA PRO A 359 34.94 -5.92 -13.36
C PRO A 359 34.51 -6.15 -11.91
N ASN A 360 33.89 -7.31 -11.68
CA ASN A 360 33.58 -7.83 -10.33
C ASN A 360 32.77 -6.84 -9.48
N ILE A 361 31.65 -6.34 -9.99
CA ILE A 361 30.75 -5.47 -9.23
C ILE A 361 29.81 -6.34 -8.37
N PRO A 362 29.79 -6.19 -7.03
CA PRO A 362 28.86 -6.93 -6.19
C PRO A 362 27.43 -6.43 -6.40
N LEU A 363 26.48 -7.35 -6.45
CA LEU A 363 25.06 -7.04 -6.50
C LEU A 363 24.32 -7.89 -5.47
N VAL A 364 23.46 -7.25 -4.69
CA VAL A 364 22.66 -7.89 -3.64
C VAL A 364 21.20 -7.90 -4.05
N ILE A 365 20.57 -9.04 -3.85
CA ILE A 365 19.14 -9.28 -4.05
C ILE A 365 18.56 -9.62 -2.68
N GLN A 366 17.63 -8.82 -2.20
CA GLN A 366 17.11 -8.96 -0.83
C GLN A 366 15.62 -8.66 -0.70
N VAL A 367 14.90 -9.55 -0.01
CA VAL A 367 13.56 -9.30 0.51
C VAL A 367 13.49 -9.81 1.96
N GLY A 368 13.34 -8.87 2.89
CA GLY A 368 13.46 -9.19 4.31
C GLY A 368 14.80 -9.84 4.65
N LYS A 369 14.73 -11.05 5.21
CA LYS A 369 15.90 -11.87 5.57
C LYS A 369 16.33 -12.85 4.48
N TRP A 370 15.65 -12.90 3.33
CA TRP A 370 16.18 -13.58 2.14
C TRP A 370 17.22 -12.67 1.50
N ARG A 371 18.50 -13.08 1.44
CA ARG A 371 19.57 -12.24 0.87
C ARG A 371 20.58 -13.08 0.11
N ARG A 372 20.80 -12.76 -1.17
CA ARG A 372 21.86 -13.33 -1.99
C ARG A 372 22.78 -12.21 -2.49
N GLN A 373 24.09 -12.42 -2.42
CA GLN A 373 25.08 -11.55 -3.03
C GLN A 373 25.74 -12.30 -4.19
N ILE A 374 25.79 -11.67 -5.37
CA ILE A 374 26.45 -12.20 -6.55
C ILE A 374 27.50 -11.20 -7.05
N MET A 375 28.43 -11.68 -7.87
CA MET A 375 29.46 -10.85 -8.51
C MET A 375 29.18 -10.77 -10.01
N LEU A 376 28.95 -9.56 -10.50
CA LEU A 376 28.80 -9.31 -11.92
C LEU A 376 30.19 -9.25 -12.57
N PRO A 377 30.46 -10.05 -13.62
CA PRO A 377 31.81 -10.18 -14.16
C PRO A 377 32.33 -8.88 -14.78
N MET A 378 31.45 -8.10 -15.40
CA MET A 378 31.77 -6.81 -16.02
C MET A 378 30.53 -5.94 -16.10
N VAL A 379 30.60 -4.70 -15.63
CA VAL A 379 29.61 -3.64 -15.87
C VAL A 379 30.24 -2.61 -16.80
N LYS A 380 29.70 -2.46 -18.02
CA LYS A 380 30.16 -1.48 -19.01
C LYS A 380 29.56 -0.11 -18.69
N SER A 381 30.39 0.93 -18.76
CA SER A 381 29.98 2.30 -18.50
C SER A 381 29.02 2.83 -19.56
N CYS A 382 28.11 3.73 -19.15
CA CYS A 382 27.28 4.55 -20.03
C CYS A 382 26.37 3.79 -20.98
N GLN A 383 25.91 2.63 -20.53
CA GLN A 383 24.93 1.81 -21.21
C GLN A 383 24.15 0.99 -20.18
N ASP A 384 23.04 0.39 -20.64
CA ASP A 384 22.36 -0.65 -19.88
C ASP A 384 23.16 -1.96 -19.92
N ASN A 385 23.21 -2.64 -18.78
CA ASN A 385 23.90 -3.90 -18.59
C ASN A 385 22.89 -4.98 -18.22
N THR A 386 22.55 -5.79 -19.22
CA THR A 386 21.79 -7.03 -19.06
C THR A 386 22.76 -8.22 -19.01
N TYR A 387 22.41 -9.24 -18.25
CA TYR A 387 23.22 -10.45 -18.12
C TYR A 387 22.43 -11.69 -18.55
N PRO A 388 23.02 -12.60 -19.33
CA PRO A 388 22.37 -13.86 -19.65
C PRO A 388 22.30 -14.76 -18.42
N ASP A 389 21.25 -15.57 -18.37
CA ASP A 389 21.09 -16.60 -17.36
C ASP A 389 22.12 -17.73 -17.54
N PRO A 390 22.68 -18.29 -16.45
CA PRO A 390 23.47 -19.50 -16.52
C PRO A 390 22.62 -20.70 -17.01
N PRO A 391 23.21 -21.69 -17.69
CA PRO A 391 22.47 -22.87 -18.13
C PRO A 391 21.74 -23.57 -16.97
N GLY A 392 20.41 -23.69 -17.08
CA GLY A 392 19.57 -24.35 -16.08
C GLY A 392 19.38 -23.55 -14.78
N ASP A 393 19.78 -22.28 -14.73
CA ASP A 393 19.59 -21.43 -13.56
C ASP A 393 19.15 -20.02 -13.94
N LYS A 394 18.78 -19.21 -12.95
CA LYS A 394 18.58 -17.76 -13.09
C LYS A 394 19.72 -17.01 -12.41
N LEU A 395 20.29 -16.02 -13.09
CA LEU A 395 21.35 -15.22 -12.47
C LEU A 395 20.79 -14.46 -11.27
N PHE A 396 19.70 -13.73 -11.51
CA PHE A 396 19.02 -12.94 -10.50
C PHE A 396 17.90 -13.76 -9.86
N ARG A 397 18.24 -14.45 -8.77
CA ARG A 397 17.27 -15.15 -7.93
C ARG A 397 17.66 -15.12 -6.46
N LEU A 398 16.69 -15.39 -5.60
CA LEU A 398 16.92 -15.64 -4.18
C LEU A 398 17.68 -16.98 -3.94
N PRO A 399 18.27 -17.18 -2.74
CA PRO A 399 19.08 -18.37 -2.47
C PRO A 399 18.22 -19.62 -2.29
N ARG A 400 18.67 -20.75 -2.86
CA ARG A 400 18.10 -22.11 -2.69
C ARG A 400 18.61 -22.82 -1.43
N GLN A 401 19.79 -22.41 -0.98
CA GLN A 401 20.51 -23.00 0.15
C GLN A 401 21.38 -21.95 0.85
N LYS A 402 21.71 -22.20 2.13
CA LYS A 402 22.41 -21.25 2.99
C LYS A 402 23.85 -20.93 2.56
N SER A 403 24.44 -21.76 1.68
CA SER A 403 25.75 -21.48 1.09
C SER A 403 25.70 -20.49 -0.07
N GLU A 404 24.52 -20.21 -0.63
CA GLU A 404 24.33 -19.16 -1.64
C GLU A 404 24.01 -17.80 -1.02
N GLY A 405 23.54 -17.78 0.23
CA GLY A 405 23.08 -16.57 0.90
C GLY A 405 22.24 -16.89 2.13
N ASN A 406 21.58 -15.87 2.69
CA ASN A 406 20.72 -16.04 3.85
C ASN A 406 19.29 -16.43 3.45
N ILE A 407 18.75 -17.45 4.12
CA ILE A 407 17.35 -17.85 4.10
C ILE A 407 16.82 -17.60 5.52
N PRO A 408 15.62 -17.03 5.74
CA PRO A 408 15.05 -16.93 7.08
C PRO A 408 15.00 -18.31 7.76
N LEU A 409 15.33 -18.39 9.05
CA LEU A 409 15.16 -19.61 9.82
C LEU A 409 13.66 -19.83 10.05
N ILE A 410 13.13 -20.86 9.42
CA ILE A 410 11.71 -21.20 9.42
C ILE A 410 11.48 -22.37 10.37
N ALA A 411 10.51 -22.25 11.28
CA ALA A 411 9.90 -23.41 11.92
C ALA A 411 8.63 -23.78 11.17
N LEU A 412 8.60 -24.99 10.61
CA LEU A 412 7.45 -25.53 9.91
C LEU A 412 6.79 -26.60 10.77
N SER A 413 5.55 -26.38 11.16
CA SER A 413 4.70 -27.38 11.82
C SER A 413 3.93 -28.12 10.74
N THR A 414 4.22 -29.42 10.55
CA THR A 414 3.52 -30.25 9.57
C THR A 414 2.07 -30.50 9.97
N GLY A 415 1.21 -30.84 9.02
CA GLY A 415 -0.20 -31.12 9.26
C GLY A 415 -0.77 -32.06 8.20
N HIS A 416 -1.78 -32.85 8.55
CA HIS A 416 -2.26 -33.91 7.65
C HIS A 416 -3.03 -33.40 6.41
N SER A 417 -3.67 -32.22 6.49
CA SER A 417 -4.60 -31.72 5.46
C SER A 417 -3.93 -30.96 4.31
N ASP A 418 -2.65 -30.62 4.44
CA ASP A 418 -1.89 -29.88 3.42
C ASP A 418 -0.42 -30.36 3.38
N ALA A 419 0.44 -29.70 2.59
CA ALA A 419 1.85 -30.03 2.39
C ALA A 419 2.71 -28.78 2.11
N LEU A 420 2.75 -27.84 3.08
CA LEU A 420 3.60 -26.64 3.04
C LEU A 420 5.10 -26.97 2.95
N ASP A 421 5.49 -28.12 3.51
CA ASP A 421 6.84 -28.68 3.37
C ASP A 421 7.18 -28.94 1.90
N CYS A 422 6.27 -29.57 1.14
CA CYS A 422 6.42 -29.76 -0.30
C CYS A 422 6.36 -28.44 -1.09
N PHE A 423 5.52 -27.50 -0.66
CA PHE A 423 5.47 -26.16 -1.25
C PHE A 423 6.82 -25.43 -1.16
N LEU A 424 7.50 -25.44 -0.01
CA LEU A 424 8.82 -24.79 0.11
C LEU A 424 9.89 -25.41 -0.81
N ARG A 425 9.77 -26.71 -1.14
CA ARG A 425 10.60 -27.34 -2.18
C ARG A 425 10.28 -26.80 -3.56
N LYS A 426 9.00 -26.53 -3.87
CA LYS A 426 8.57 -25.91 -5.13
C LYS A 426 9.03 -24.46 -5.24
N VAL A 427 9.05 -23.71 -4.14
CA VAL A 427 9.68 -22.36 -4.06
C VAL A 427 11.18 -22.44 -4.40
N GLY A 428 11.80 -23.60 -4.17
CA GLY A 428 13.14 -23.94 -4.66
C GLY A 428 14.16 -24.20 -3.58
N LEU A 429 13.75 -24.39 -2.32
CA LEU A 429 14.66 -24.81 -1.27
C LEU A 429 15.09 -26.27 -1.48
N VAL A 430 16.39 -26.54 -1.36
CA VAL A 430 16.93 -27.90 -1.48
C VAL A 430 16.64 -28.73 -0.23
N ASP A 431 16.50 -30.04 -0.38
CA ASP A 431 16.15 -30.96 0.72
C ASP A 431 17.12 -30.88 1.92
N ALA A 432 18.39 -30.52 1.69
CA ALA A 432 19.39 -30.34 2.75
C ALA A 432 19.10 -29.16 3.69
N GLU A 433 18.25 -28.21 3.30
CA GLU A 433 17.80 -27.13 4.17
C GLU A 433 16.69 -27.55 5.13
N PHE A 434 16.06 -28.71 4.91
CA PHE A 434 15.02 -29.26 5.78
C PHE A 434 15.66 -30.21 6.79
N THR A 435 15.63 -29.83 8.05
CA THR A 435 16.16 -30.64 9.15
C THR A 435 15.16 -30.76 10.28
N ASN A 436 15.41 -31.65 11.24
CA ASN A 436 14.75 -31.52 12.54
C ASN A 436 15.26 -30.26 13.27
N ASP A 437 14.72 -30.00 14.44
CA ASP A 437 14.97 -28.79 15.23
C ASP A 437 16.39 -28.68 15.83
N MET A 438 17.18 -29.76 15.76
CA MET A 438 18.59 -29.81 16.16
C MET A 438 19.56 -29.71 14.98
N GLY A 439 19.04 -29.76 13.75
CA GLY A 439 19.85 -29.71 12.54
C GLY A 439 20.34 -28.30 12.21
N GLY A 440 21.19 -28.23 11.18
CA GLY A 440 21.73 -26.96 10.70
C GLY A 440 21.02 -26.38 9.48
N GLY A 441 19.89 -26.95 9.05
CA GLY A 441 19.11 -26.46 7.92
C GLY A 441 18.44 -25.12 8.22
N ARG A 442 17.87 -24.47 7.21
CA ARG A 442 17.09 -23.23 7.39
C ARG A 442 15.59 -23.45 7.55
N VAL A 443 15.11 -24.69 7.40
CA VAL A 443 13.74 -25.11 7.69
C VAL A 443 13.79 -26.21 8.75
N HIS A 444 13.41 -25.86 9.98
CA HIS A 444 13.29 -26.82 11.08
C HIS A 444 11.87 -27.36 11.11
N MET A 445 11.74 -28.68 10.94
CA MET A 445 10.46 -29.37 10.89
C MET A 445 10.02 -29.85 12.27
N TYR A 446 8.75 -29.64 12.56
CA TYR A 446 8.04 -30.08 13.76
C TYR A 446 6.81 -30.87 13.37
N VAL A 447 6.45 -31.87 14.17
CA VAL A 447 5.18 -32.58 14.01
C VAL A 447 4.06 -31.72 14.58
N GLY A 448 3.17 -31.24 13.72
CA GLY A 448 1.85 -30.73 14.13
C GLY A 448 0.81 -31.85 14.12
N GLY A 449 -0.38 -31.54 14.63
CA GLY A 449 -1.43 -32.51 14.93
C GLY A 449 -1.39 -33.06 16.36
N ASP A 450 -2.46 -33.75 16.75
CA ASP A 450 -2.55 -34.46 18.02
C ASP A 450 -1.74 -35.76 17.97
N ALA A 451 -0.75 -35.89 18.86
CA ALA A 451 0.12 -37.06 18.99
C ALA A 451 -0.64 -38.40 19.14
N THR A 452 -1.91 -38.36 19.57
CA THR A 452 -2.78 -39.54 19.75
C THR A 452 -3.69 -39.83 18.56
N ASN A 453 -3.76 -38.93 17.57
CA ASN A 453 -4.63 -39.05 16.40
C ASN A 453 -3.86 -38.82 15.09
N VAL A 454 -3.46 -39.93 14.45
CA VAL A 454 -2.72 -39.95 13.19
C VAL A 454 -3.40 -39.20 12.04
N LYS A 455 -4.74 -39.05 12.07
CA LYS A 455 -5.49 -38.30 11.04
C LYS A 455 -5.29 -36.79 11.10
N THR A 456 -4.68 -36.30 12.18
CA THR A 456 -4.35 -34.88 12.36
C THR A 456 -2.86 -34.61 12.20
N GLN A 457 -2.02 -35.65 12.35
CA GLN A 457 -0.57 -35.51 12.33
C GLN A 457 -0.04 -35.31 10.93
N GLY A 458 0.93 -34.41 10.81
CA GLY A 458 1.71 -34.30 9.58
C GLY A 458 2.84 -35.34 9.50
N SER A 459 3.72 -35.18 8.50
CA SER A 459 4.95 -35.97 8.43
C SER A 459 5.75 -35.85 9.71
N SER A 460 6.28 -36.98 10.21
CA SER A 460 6.88 -37.08 11.54
C SER A 460 8.41 -37.18 11.55
N ARG A 461 9.02 -37.33 10.37
CA ARG A 461 10.46 -37.56 10.23
C ARG A 461 10.94 -37.29 8.81
N LEU A 462 12.25 -37.11 8.66
CA LEU A 462 12.93 -37.16 7.37
C LEU A 462 13.04 -38.60 6.86
N ALA A 463 13.16 -38.75 5.54
CA ALA A 463 13.49 -40.02 4.88
C ALA A 463 14.84 -40.59 5.34
N SER A 464 15.74 -39.75 5.84
CA SER A 464 16.99 -40.17 6.50
C SER A 464 16.77 -40.85 7.87
N GLY A 465 15.56 -40.79 8.41
CA GLY A 465 15.18 -41.36 9.71
C GLY A 465 15.18 -40.37 10.87
N ALA A 466 15.67 -39.14 10.68
CA ALA A 466 15.67 -38.11 11.74
C ALA A 466 14.23 -37.72 12.11
N VAL A 467 13.88 -37.86 13.38
CA VAL A 467 12.54 -37.59 13.90
C VAL A 467 12.37 -36.10 14.20
N PHE A 468 11.18 -35.57 13.93
CA PHE A 468 10.80 -34.19 14.25
C PHE A 468 10.30 -34.07 15.68
N ALA A 469 10.57 -32.93 16.32
CA ALA A 469 10.02 -32.64 17.63
C ALA A 469 8.51 -32.32 17.54
N ASP A 470 7.76 -32.66 18.59
CA ASP A 470 6.32 -32.36 18.70
C ASP A 470 6.12 -30.85 18.91
N ALA A 471 5.36 -30.21 18.02
CA ALA A 471 5.14 -28.76 18.05
C ALA A 471 4.40 -28.30 19.32
N TYR A 472 3.41 -29.08 19.78
CA TYR A 472 2.59 -28.77 20.95
C TYR A 472 3.32 -28.95 22.27
N LYS A 473 4.39 -29.76 22.29
CA LYS A 473 5.19 -29.99 23.50
C LYS A 473 6.47 -29.17 23.55
N THR A 474 7.04 -28.82 22.40
CA THR A 474 8.38 -28.25 22.35
C THR A 474 8.45 -26.87 21.72
N LEU A 475 7.58 -26.54 20.77
CA LEU A 475 7.61 -25.28 20.03
C LEU A 475 6.63 -24.26 20.63
N PHE A 476 5.32 -24.50 20.51
CA PHE A 476 4.27 -23.58 20.97
C PHE A 476 4.32 -23.21 22.47
N PRO A 477 4.65 -24.13 23.41
CA PRO A 477 4.78 -23.76 24.82
C PRO A 477 6.05 -22.97 25.15
N ASN A 478 6.99 -22.79 24.21
CA ASN A 478 8.32 -22.25 24.48
C ASN A 478 8.59 -20.95 23.70
N TYR A 479 8.39 -19.82 24.37
CA TYR A 479 8.67 -18.50 23.79
C TYR A 479 10.13 -18.35 23.33
N THR A 480 11.10 -18.80 24.12
CA THR A 480 12.52 -18.66 23.76
C THR A 480 12.84 -19.40 22.47
N LYS A 481 12.25 -20.58 22.29
CA LYS A 481 12.40 -21.37 21.07
C LYS A 481 11.72 -20.69 19.88
N LEU A 482 10.49 -20.21 20.04
CA LEU A 482 9.79 -19.44 19.01
C LEU A 482 10.57 -18.18 18.60
N ALA A 483 11.05 -17.39 19.56
CA ALA A 483 11.81 -16.17 19.30
C ALA A 483 13.14 -16.42 18.58
N GLY A 484 13.65 -17.65 18.58
CA GLY A 484 14.80 -18.07 17.78
C GLY A 484 14.51 -18.22 16.29
N TYR A 485 13.25 -18.27 15.88
CA TYR A 485 12.82 -18.37 14.48
C TYR A 485 12.48 -17.01 13.89
N ASP A 486 12.78 -16.85 12.59
CA ASP A 486 12.35 -15.69 11.81
C ASP A 486 10.88 -15.80 11.42
N MET A 487 10.42 -17.03 11.16
CA MET A 487 9.08 -17.30 10.65
C MET A 487 8.53 -18.65 11.13
N LEU A 488 7.22 -18.71 11.37
CA LEU A 488 6.46 -19.94 11.55
C LEU A 488 5.58 -20.19 10.32
N LEU A 489 5.62 -21.41 9.78
CA LEU A 489 4.65 -21.92 8.81
C LEU A 489 3.83 -23.02 9.49
N LEU A 490 2.52 -22.83 9.54
CA LEU A 490 1.60 -23.71 10.26
C LEU A 490 0.63 -24.35 9.27
N GLN A 491 0.91 -25.61 8.97
CA GLN A 491 0.18 -26.41 7.98
C GLN A 491 -1.08 -27.03 8.58
N CYS A 492 -2.18 -27.03 7.82
CA CYS A 492 -3.47 -27.46 8.36
C CYS A 492 -3.48 -28.92 8.91
N GLU A 493 -4.01 -29.09 10.13
CA GLU A 493 -3.92 -30.33 10.91
C GLU A 493 -5.19 -31.19 10.87
N SER A 494 -6.10 -30.97 9.91
CA SER A 494 -7.41 -31.65 9.82
C SER A 494 -8.34 -31.49 11.05
N SER A 495 -7.91 -30.76 12.09
CA SER A 495 -8.66 -30.43 13.29
C SER A 495 -8.22 -29.08 13.84
N GLN A 496 -9.16 -28.36 14.47
CA GLN A 496 -8.87 -27.09 15.14
C GLN A 496 -7.89 -27.26 16.31
N LEU A 497 -7.91 -28.42 16.98
CA LEU A 497 -7.11 -28.72 18.18
C LEU A 497 -7.13 -27.59 19.22
N ALA A 498 -8.31 -27.01 19.45
CA ALA A 498 -8.44 -25.77 20.19
C ALA A 498 -7.94 -25.87 21.63
N GLU A 499 -8.20 -27.00 22.30
CA GLU A 499 -7.76 -27.22 23.68
C GLU A 499 -6.23 -27.40 23.80
N LEU A 500 -5.55 -27.86 22.74
CA LEU A 500 -4.09 -27.93 22.71
C LEU A 500 -3.44 -26.57 22.40
N LYS A 501 -4.11 -25.71 21.63
CA LYS A 501 -3.60 -24.37 21.26
C LYS A 501 -3.86 -23.32 22.34
N THR A 502 -5.02 -23.36 22.99
CA THR A 502 -5.51 -22.33 23.94
C THR A 502 -4.50 -21.97 25.03
N PRO A 503 -3.79 -22.94 25.67
CA PRO A 503 -2.78 -22.61 26.69
C PRO A 503 -1.59 -21.79 26.18
N HIS A 504 -1.37 -21.71 24.85
CA HIS A 504 -0.18 -21.14 24.24
C HIS A 504 -0.46 -19.87 23.42
N VAL A 505 -1.70 -19.41 23.34
CA VAL A 505 -2.08 -18.25 22.50
C VAL A 505 -1.37 -16.96 22.90
N ALA A 506 -1.11 -16.76 24.20
CA ALA A 506 -0.36 -15.60 24.69
C ALA A 506 1.11 -15.65 24.25
N ILE A 507 1.70 -16.85 24.16
CA ILE A 507 3.07 -17.03 23.68
C ILE A 507 3.15 -16.75 22.18
N MET A 508 2.18 -17.26 21.40
CA MET A 508 2.08 -16.99 19.97
C MET A 508 1.95 -15.49 19.68
N LYS A 509 1.05 -14.81 20.41
CA LYS A 509 0.91 -13.34 20.32
C LYS A 509 2.22 -12.65 20.68
N LYS A 510 2.85 -13.01 21.80
CA LYS A 510 4.13 -12.43 22.23
C LYS A 510 5.22 -12.61 21.16
N TYR A 511 5.33 -13.77 20.54
CA TYR A 511 6.28 -14.02 19.46
C TYR A 511 6.06 -13.06 18.28
N ALA A 512 4.82 -12.97 17.77
CA ALA A 512 4.50 -12.06 16.67
C ALA A 512 4.71 -10.59 17.07
N ASP A 513 4.28 -10.18 18.26
CA ASP A 513 4.48 -8.81 18.77
C ASP A 513 5.96 -8.40 18.86
N ASN A 514 6.87 -9.36 19.03
CA ASN A 514 8.31 -9.12 19.07
C ASN A 514 8.99 -9.21 17.69
N GLY A 515 8.21 -9.13 16.61
CA GLY A 515 8.74 -9.14 15.23
C GLY A 515 8.69 -10.51 14.55
N GLY A 516 8.16 -11.54 15.22
CA GLY A 516 7.94 -12.84 14.61
C GLY A 516 6.99 -12.76 13.41
N ARG A 517 7.24 -13.62 12.41
CA ARG A 517 6.34 -13.82 11.27
C ARG A 517 5.54 -15.11 11.46
N VAL A 518 4.24 -15.05 11.24
CA VAL A 518 3.35 -16.22 11.33
C VAL A 518 2.58 -16.38 10.03
N PHE A 519 2.67 -17.54 9.41
CA PHE A 519 1.83 -17.97 8.30
C PHE A 519 0.95 -19.13 8.80
N ALA A 520 -0.37 -18.93 8.81
CA ALA A 520 -1.32 -19.88 9.39
C ALA A 520 -2.38 -20.31 8.37
N GLU A 521 -2.50 -21.63 8.15
CA GLU A 521 -3.54 -22.20 7.28
C GLU A 521 -4.79 -22.59 8.05
N HIS A 522 -5.95 -22.19 7.53
CA HIS A 522 -7.28 -22.71 7.78
C HIS A 522 -7.58 -23.00 9.27
N LEU A 523 -7.41 -24.24 9.73
CA LEU A 523 -7.73 -24.64 11.11
C LEU A 523 -6.80 -24.04 12.16
N HIS A 524 -5.68 -23.43 11.75
CA HIS A 524 -4.88 -22.54 12.58
C HIS A 524 -5.55 -21.18 12.85
N SER A 525 -6.74 -20.90 12.29
CA SER A 525 -7.60 -19.75 12.65
C SER A 525 -7.86 -19.65 14.15
N VAL A 526 -7.80 -20.77 14.87
CA VAL A 526 -7.88 -20.83 16.34
C VAL A 526 -6.88 -19.90 17.02
N TRP A 527 -5.66 -19.78 16.50
CA TRP A 527 -4.65 -18.89 17.08
C TRP A 527 -5.13 -17.44 17.14
N MET A 528 -5.95 -17.01 16.18
CA MET A 528 -6.52 -15.67 16.11
C MET A 528 -7.88 -15.61 16.80
N ARG A 529 -8.80 -16.51 16.47
CA ARG A 529 -10.19 -16.54 16.96
C ARG A 529 -10.31 -16.74 18.47
N ARG A 530 -9.50 -17.66 19.03
CA ARG A 530 -9.38 -17.88 20.48
C ARG A 530 -8.07 -17.29 21.03
N GLY A 531 -7.45 -16.40 20.25
CA GLY A 531 -6.17 -15.78 20.55
C GLY A 531 -6.23 -14.84 21.75
N ALA A 532 -5.06 -14.40 22.19
CA ALA A 532 -4.97 -13.31 23.15
C ALA A 532 -5.53 -12.00 22.52
N VAL A 533 -6.29 -11.24 23.30
CA VAL A 533 -6.86 -9.95 22.87
C VAL A 533 -5.73 -9.01 22.40
N PRO A 534 -5.90 -8.25 21.30
CA PRO A 534 -7.13 -8.08 20.49
C PRO A 534 -7.19 -8.97 19.23
N TRP A 535 -6.45 -10.08 19.13
CA TRP A 535 -6.46 -10.92 17.93
C TRP A 535 -7.85 -11.42 17.49
N PRO A 536 -8.77 -11.81 18.39
CA PRO A 536 -10.12 -12.19 18.00
C PRO A 536 -10.90 -11.06 17.30
N SER A 537 -10.50 -9.80 17.49
CA SER A 537 -11.14 -8.62 16.90
C SER A 537 -10.57 -8.23 15.52
N THR A 538 -9.60 -8.97 14.99
CA THR A 538 -9.00 -8.68 13.67
C THR A 538 -9.93 -9.00 12.50
N ALA A 539 -10.85 -9.95 12.67
CA ALA A 539 -11.82 -10.37 11.66
C ALA A 539 -13.05 -11.03 12.31
N THR A 540 -14.09 -11.24 11.51
CA THR A 540 -15.28 -12.03 11.91
C THR A 540 -14.97 -13.50 11.70
N TRP A 541 -14.48 -14.16 12.75
CA TRP A 541 -14.04 -15.55 12.72
C TRP A 541 -15.19 -16.52 13.02
N LEU A 542 -15.49 -17.40 12.07
CA LEU A 542 -16.46 -18.49 12.21
C LEU A 542 -15.83 -19.76 12.81
N GLY A 543 -14.53 -19.96 12.55
CA GLY A 543 -13.82 -21.18 12.92
C GLY A 543 -13.97 -22.25 11.85
N VAL A 544 -15.16 -22.87 11.75
CA VAL A 544 -15.50 -23.80 10.66
C VAL A 544 -16.95 -23.57 10.26
N ALA A 545 -17.17 -23.22 8.99
CA ALA A 545 -18.47 -23.17 8.35
C ALA A 545 -18.49 -24.11 7.14
N THR A 546 -19.51 -23.99 6.28
CA THR A 546 -19.60 -24.83 5.08
C THR A 546 -18.54 -24.41 4.06
N ASP A 547 -17.67 -25.35 3.70
CA ASP A 547 -16.62 -25.16 2.71
C ASP A 547 -17.16 -24.70 1.35
N LEU A 548 -16.31 -23.96 0.65
CA LEU A 548 -16.56 -23.42 -0.67
C LEU A 548 -15.86 -24.33 -1.68
N GLU A 549 -16.60 -25.13 -2.44
CA GLU A 549 -16.05 -26.17 -3.32
C GLU A 549 -15.04 -25.63 -4.36
N MET A 550 -15.46 -25.42 -5.61
CA MET A 550 -14.66 -24.73 -6.61
C MET A 550 -15.28 -23.36 -6.82
N VAL A 551 -14.52 -22.30 -6.56
CA VAL A 551 -15.04 -20.93 -6.55
C VAL A 551 -14.04 -19.97 -7.17
N THR A 552 -14.53 -18.85 -7.68
CA THR A 552 -13.66 -17.75 -8.10
C THR A 552 -13.36 -16.85 -6.91
N GLY A 553 -12.08 -16.73 -6.57
CA GLY A 553 -11.59 -15.71 -5.65
C GLY A 553 -11.37 -14.38 -6.37
N PHE A 554 -11.66 -13.28 -5.69
CA PHE A 554 -11.41 -11.91 -6.12
C PHE A 554 -10.25 -11.32 -5.30
N VAL A 555 -9.32 -10.68 -5.98
CA VAL A 555 -8.23 -9.93 -5.34
C VAL A 555 -8.76 -8.56 -4.94
N ASP A 556 -8.49 -8.15 -3.70
CA ASP A 556 -8.82 -6.81 -3.24
C ASP A 556 -7.83 -5.80 -3.82
N THR A 557 -8.23 -5.08 -4.86
CA THR A 557 -7.38 -4.11 -5.57
C THR A 557 -7.52 -2.68 -5.04
N THR A 558 -8.10 -2.49 -3.85
CA THR A 558 -8.32 -1.16 -3.26
C THR A 558 -7.05 -0.54 -2.65
N PHE A 559 -5.94 -1.28 -2.63
CA PHE A 559 -4.66 -0.83 -2.09
C PHE A 559 -3.50 -1.20 -3.04
N PRO A 560 -2.35 -0.49 -2.98
CA PRO A 560 -1.26 -0.63 -3.96
C PRO A 560 -0.73 -2.06 -4.13
N LYS A 561 -0.50 -2.77 -3.02
CA LYS A 561 -0.03 -4.16 -3.09
C LYS A 561 -1.08 -5.13 -3.62
N GLY A 562 -2.37 -4.86 -3.37
CA GLY A 562 -3.47 -5.63 -3.97
C GLY A 562 -3.54 -5.47 -5.48
N MET A 563 -3.29 -4.26 -5.99
CA MET A 563 -3.14 -4.04 -7.44
C MET A 563 -1.92 -4.80 -8.00
N ALA A 564 -0.76 -4.68 -7.35
CA ALA A 564 0.44 -5.38 -7.77
C ALA A 564 0.27 -6.91 -7.73
N PHE A 565 -0.44 -7.44 -6.74
CA PHE A 565 -0.76 -8.86 -6.63
C PHE A 565 -1.67 -9.33 -7.77
N ALA A 566 -2.71 -8.55 -8.11
CA ALA A 566 -3.59 -8.85 -9.24
C ALA A 566 -2.83 -8.87 -10.58
N ASP A 567 -1.88 -7.95 -10.78
CA ASP A 567 -1.00 -7.93 -11.97
C ASP A 567 -0.01 -9.11 -11.98
N TRP A 568 0.54 -9.43 -10.81
CA TRP A 568 1.50 -10.51 -10.64
C TRP A 568 0.88 -11.87 -10.94
N LEU A 569 -0.35 -12.14 -10.45
CA LEU A 569 -1.06 -13.40 -10.70
C LEU A 569 -1.26 -13.68 -12.20
N GLN A 570 -1.49 -12.65 -13.02
CA GLN A 570 -1.53 -12.81 -14.47
C GLN A 570 -0.14 -13.08 -15.04
N THR A 571 0.87 -12.33 -14.56
CA THR A 571 2.26 -12.46 -15.03
C THR A 571 2.80 -13.87 -14.83
N VAL A 572 2.49 -14.50 -13.70
CA VAL A 572 2.94 -15.87 -13.40
C VAL A 572 1.99 -16.94 -13.95
N GLY A 573 0.93 -16.57 -14.66
CA GLY A 573 -0.06 -17.50 -15.20
C GLY A 573 -0.83 -18.26 -14.12
N ALA A 574 -1.05 -17.64 -12.94
CA ALA A 574 -1.98 -18.16 -11.93
C ALA A 574 -3.44 -17.83 -12.31
N SER A 575 -3.67 -16.80 -13.12
CA SER A 575 -4.99 -16.44 -13.62
C SER A 575 -4.91 -15.83 -15.01
N THR A 576 -5.94 -16.06 -15.82
CA THR A 576 -6.12 -15.37 -17.11
C THR A 576 -6.82 -14.02 -16.94
N THR A 577 -7.51 -13.79 -15.83
CA THR A 577 -8.32 -12.59 -15.58
C THR A 577 -7.75 -11.80 -14.40
N ARG A 578 -7.40 -10.53 -14.66
CA ARG A 578 -6.82 -9.63 -13.65
C ARG A 578 -7.75 -9.50 -12.45
N GLY A 579 -7.20 -9.68 -11.26
CA GLY A 579 -7.94 -9.54 -10.00
C GLY A 579 -8.89 -10.71 -9.70
N GLN A 580 -8.79 -11.82 -10.44
CA GLN A 580 -9.48 -13.07 -10.14
C GLN A 580 -8.47 -14.20 -10.03
N ILE A 581 -8.83 -15.26 -9.31
CA ILE A 581 -8.05 -16.49 -9.20
C ILE A 581 -9.01 -17.69 -9.04
N PRO A 582 -8.81 -18.79 -9.77
CA PRO A 582 -9.55 -20.02 -9.50
C PRO A 582 -9.10 -20.60 -8.16
N LEU A 583 -10.06 -20.85 -7.28
CA LEU A 583 -9.85 -21.49 -6.00
C LEU A 583 -10.54 -22.86 -6.02
N SER A 584 -9.87 -23.84 -5.46
CA SER A 584 -10.45 -25.15 -5.19
C SER A 584 -10.38 -25.41 -3.70
N THR A 585 -11.35 -26.17 -3.19
CA THR A 585 -11.41 -26.59 -1.78
C THR A 585 -11.22 -25.42 -0.81
N ALA A 586 -11.73 -24.25 -1.22
CA ALA A 586 -11.70 -23.04 -0.41
C ALA A 586 -12.52 -23.26 0.86
N GLN A 587 -12.02 -22.78 1.99
CA GLN A 587 -12.65 -23.02 3.28
C GLN A 587 -13.43 -21.78 3.72
N HIS A 588 -14.17 -21.90 4.82
CA HIS A 588 -14.98 -20.80 5.36
C HIS A 588 -14.83 -20.66 6.87
N SER A 589 -13.74 -20.03 7.26
CA SER A 589 -13.37 -19.69 8.64
C SER A 589 -13.57 -18.21 8.95
N VAL A 590 -13.70 -17.35 7.94
CA VAL A 590 -13.72 -15.89 8.08
C VAL A 590 -14.73 -15.25 7.13
N ASP A 591 -15.64 -14.44 7.66
CA ASP A 591 -16.61 -13.69 6.84
C ASP A 591 -16.07 -12.36 6.33
N ALA A 592 -15.47 -11.56 7.21
CA ALA A 592 -15.05 -10.19 6.88
C ALA A 592 -13.92 -9.70 7.80
N PRO A 593 -13.02 -8.81 7.32
CA PRO A 593 -12.10 -8.09 8.19
C PRO A 593 -12.85 -7.05 9.03
N LEU A 594 -12.36 -6.75 10.25
CA LEU A 594 -13.03 -5.84 11.19
C LEU A 594 -12.36 -4.47 11.36
N GLY A 595 -11.44 -4.09 10.47
CA GLY A 595 -10.91 -2.70 10.38
C GLY A 595 -9.77 -2.33 11.34
N MET A 596 -9.21 -3.26 12.13
CA MET A 596 -8.06 -3.00 13.03
C MET A 596 -6.69 -3.07 12.32
N GLY A 597 -6.56 -2.45 11.15
CA GLY A 597 -5.35 -2.60 10.32
C GLY A 597 -5.22 -3.99 9.66
N THR A 598 -6.28 -4.80 9.70
CA THR A 598 -6.38 -6.06 8.95
C THR A 598 -6.59 -5.77 7.47
N GLN A 599 -5.67 -6.25 6.63
CA GLN A 599 -5.76 -6.16 5.18
C GLN A 599 -6.30 -7.48 4.61
N ARG A 600 -7.42 -7.40 3.89
CA ARG A 600 -7.94 -8.50 3.08
C ARG A 600 -7.22 -8.52 1.73
N TRP A 601 -6.92 -9.71 1.22
CA TRP A 601 -6.20 -9.89 -0.05
C TRP A 601 -7.01 -10.65 -1.08
N ILE A 602 -7.59 -11.78 -0.71
CA ILE A 602 -8.47 -12.59 -1.57
C ILE A 602 -9.77 -12.84 -0.83
N TYR A 603 -10.89 -12.74 -1.55
CA TYR A 603 -12.22 -12.99 -0.99
C TYR A 603 -13.16 -13.57 -2.05
N THR A 604 -14.21 -14.23 -1.62
CA THR A 604 -15.33 -14.66 -2.47
C THR A 604 -16.50 -13.68 -2.32
N ALA A 605 -17.35 -13.61 -3.34
CA ALA A 605 -18.54 -12.77 -3.34
C ALA A 605 -19.67 -13.46 -4.14
N ALA A 606 -20.87 -12.87 -4.11
CA ALA A 606 -22.02 -13.38 -4.84
C ALA A 606 -21.68 -13.67 -6.32
N PRO A 607 -22.13 -14.79 -6.89
CA PRO A 607 -23.18 -15.70 -6.37
C PRO A 607 -22.71 -16.71 -5.31
N SER A 608 -21.41 -16.81 -5.05
CA SER A 608 -20.88 -17.67 -3.97
C SER A 608 -21.07 -17.01 -2.59
N THR A 609 -21.01 -17.82 -1.54
CA THR A 609 -20.97 -17.32 -0.16
C THR A 609 -19.80 -16.35 0.02
N PRO A 610 -20.03 -15.12 0.49
CA PRO A 610 -18.95 -14.20 0.81
C PRO A 610 -18.06 -14.77 1.93
N SER A 611 -16.75 -14.79 1.70
CA SER A 611 -15.74 -15.31 2.63
C SER A 611 -14.39 -14.66 2.35
N VAL A 612 -13.56 -14.52 3.38
CA VAL A 612 -12.18 -14.03 3.24
C VAL A 612 -11.23 -15.22 3.14
N GLN A 613 -10.47 -15.28 2.04
CA GLN A 613 -9.57 -16.40 1.73
C GLN A 613 -8.11 -16.09 2.07
N TYR A 614 -7.71 -14.82 2.03
CA TYR A 614 -6.44 -14.35 2.56
C TYR A 614 -6.62 -13.05 3.32
N LEU A 615 -5.99 -12.97 4.50
CA LEU A 615 -5.86 -11.72 5.27
C LEU A 615 -4.49 -11.60 5.91
N THR A 616 -4.09 -10.37 6.18
CA THR A 616 -2.89 -10.06 6.96
C THR A 616 -3.17 -8.99 7.99
N PHE A 617 -2.38 -8.96 9.05
CA PHE A 617 -2.32 -7.83 9.98
C PHE A 617 -0.91 -7.74 10.58
N ASN A 618 -0.47 -6.51 10.86
CA ASN A 618 0.79 -6.30 11.57
C ASN A 618 0.57 -6.41 13.07
N THR A 619 1.63 -6.73 13.82
CA THR A 619 1.59 -6.92 15.27
C THR A 619 2.64 -6.04 15.97
N PRO A 620 2.39 -5.52 17.19
CA PRO A 620 1.14 -5.65 17.95
C PRO A 620 -0.03 -4.88 17.32
N VAL A 621 -1.20 -5.50 17.23
CA VAL A 621 -2.38 -4.92 16.55
C VAL A 621 -2.85 -3.64 17.25
N GLU A 622 -2.73 -3.62 18.57
CA GLU A 622 -3.07 -2.50 19.45
C GLU A 622 -2.06 -1.35 19.41
N ALA A 623 -0.89 -1.55 18.82
CA ALA A 623 0.14 -0.53 18.74
C ALA A 623 -0.14 0.43 17.56
N VAL A 624 0.28 1.68 17.71
CA VAL A 624 0.30 2.63 16.58
C VAL A 624 1.14 2.06 15.42
N PRO A 625 0.86 2.40 14.15
CA PRO A 625 1.52 1.77 12.99
C PRO A 625 3.05 1.77 13.07
N ASP A 626 3.64 2.88 13.52
CA ASP A 626 5.10 3.00 13.67
C ASP A 626 5.70 2.16 14.80
N ALA A 627 4.88 1.61 15.70
CA ALA A 627 5.30 0.70 16.75
C ALA A 627 5.13 -0.78 16.35
N GLN A 628 4.43 -1.08 15.25
CA GLN A 628 4.24 -2.44 14.74
C GLN A 628 5.52 -2.98 14.09
N CYS A 629 5.74 -4.28 14.20
CA CYS A 629 6.97 -4.91 13.71
C CYS A 629 6.90 -6.40 13.39
N GLY A 630 5.88 -7.11 13.88
CA GLY A 630 5.56 -8.45 13.39
C GLY A 630 4.45 -8.43 12.36
N ARG A 631 4.15 -9.60 11.81
CA ARG A 631 3.07 -9.77 10.84
C ARG A 631 2.52 -11.19 10.90
N VAL A 632 1.21 -11.28 10.76
CA VAL A 632 0.48 -12.54 10.60
C VAL A 632 -0.15 -12.55 9.21
N VAL A 633 0.00 -13.68 8.52
CA VAL A 633 -0.78 -14.05 7.33
C VAL A 633 -1.67 -15.22 7.73
N PHE A 634 -2.93 -15.12 7.35
CA PHE A 634 -3.88 -16.22 7.41
C PHE A 634 -4.40 -16.51 6.01
N THR A 635 -4.42 -17.79 5.65
CA THR A 635 -5.04 -18.31 4.43
C THR A 635 -6.10 -19.33 4.81
N ASP A 636 -7.25 -19.26 4.15
CA ASP A 636 -8.34 -20.22 4.30
C ASP A 636 -8.38 -21.22 3.14
N LEU A 637 -7.23 -21.43 2.51
CA LEU A 637 -7.05 -22.35 1.39
C LEU A 637 -6.16 -23.51 1.79
N HIS A 638 -6.43 -24.67 1.19
CA HIS A 638 -5.47 -25.77 1.16
C HIS A 638 -4.75 -25.80 -0.19
N VAL A 639 -3.47 -25.45 -0.23
CA VAL A 639 -2.71 -25.30 -1.48
C VAL A 639 -2.32 -26.64 -2.10
N ALA A 640 -2.13 -27.69 -1.29
CA ALA A 640 -1.88 -29.03 -1.81
C ALA A 640 -3.12 -29.64 -2.47
N THR A 641 -4.26 -28.95 -2.58
CA THR A 641 -5.47 -29.47 -3.22
C THR A 641 -5.86 -28.81 -4.54
N ALA A 642 -5.02 -27.90 -5.02
CA ALA A 642 -5.27 -26.87 -6.04
C ALA A 642 -5.34 -27.27 -7.53
N VAL A 643 -5.61 -28.53 -7.90
CA VAL A 643 -5.67 -28.94 -9.32
C VAL A 643 -7.07 -29.40 -9.69
N GLU A 644 -7.53 -29.01 -10.89
CA GLU A 644 -8.78 -29.45 -11.52
C GLU A 644 -8.82 -31.00 -11.55
N GLY A 645 -9.66 -31.62 -10.70
CA GLY A 645 -9.70 -33.08 -10.50
C GLY A 645 -9.24 -33.60 -9.13
N GLY A 646 -8.85 -32.72 -8.20
CA GLY A 646 -8.59 -33.06 -6.80
C GLY A 646 -7.11 -33.36 -6.51
N ALA A 647 -6.61 -32.78 -5.41
CA ALA A 647 -5.27 -32.97 -4.85
C ALA A 647 -4.10 -32.66 -5.83
N THR A 648 -3.25 -31.69 -5.50
CA THR A 648 -1.82 -31.97 -5.74
C THR A 648 -1.54 -33.26 -4.97
N ASN A 649 -0.89 -34.25 -5.57
CA ASN A 649 -0.55 -35.48 -4.84
C ASN A 649 0.52 -35.24 -3.76
N ASP A 650 0.88 -33.99 -3.44
CA ASP A 650 1.72 -33.67 -2.30
C ASP A 650 1.00 -34.01 -1.01
N LYS A 651 1.68 -34.76 -0.14
CA LYS A 651 1.15 -35.26 1.11
C LYS A 651 2.20 -35.12 2.20
N SER A 652 1.81 -34.54 3.31
CA SER A 652 2.62 -34.56 4.53
C SER A 652 1.97 -35.48 5.56
N TRP A 653 1.78 -36.75 5.21
CA TRP A 653 1.18 -37.73 6.12
C TRP A 653 2.25 -38.36 7.04
N PRO A 654 1.87 -38.85 8.23
CA PRO A 654 2.85 -39.37 9.19
C PRO A 654 3.54 -40.63 8.68
N GLU A 655 2.92 -41.38 7.76
CA GLU A 655 3.49 -42.56 7.09
C GLU A 655 4.43 -42.23 5.94
N LEU A 656 4.51 -40.96 5.52
CA LEU A 656 5.33 -40.49 4.41
C LEU A 656 6.45 -39.59 4.96
N PRO A 657 7.63 -40.14 5.29
CA PRO A 657 8.79 -39.35 5.69
C PRO A 657 9.10 -38.27 4.66
N PHE A 658 9.33 -37.03 5.07
CA PHE A 658 9.71 -35.97 4.14
C PHE A 658 11.04 -36.31 3.43
N PRO A 659 11.18 -36.14 2.11
CA PRO A 659 10.22 -35.55 1.16
C PRO A 659 9.42 -36.59 0.35
N THR A 660 9.29 -37.83 0.80
CA THR A 660 8.68 -38.93 0.02
C THR A 660 7.22 -38.72 -0.34
N GLY A 661 6.50 -37.91 0.43
CA GLY A 661 5.12 -37.51 0.12
C GLY A 661 5.02 -36.36 -0.88
N CYS A 662 6.13 -35.75 -1.29
CA CYS A 662 6.12 -34.66 -2.25
C CYS A 662 6.22 -35.16 -3.70
N LEU A 663 5.44 -34.54 -4.58
CA LEU A 663 5.51 -34.76 -6.01
C LEU A 663 6.87 -34.34 -6.61
N PRO A 664 7.25 -34.91 -7.77
CA PRO A 664 8.42 -34.44 -8.51
C PRO A 664 8.32 -32.96 -8.85
N LEU A 665 9.44 -32.23 -8.69
CA LEU A 665 9.54 -30.78 -8.93
C LEU A 665 9.46 -30.35 -10.41
N THR A 666 9.13 -31.29 -11.31
CA THR A 666 8.98 -31.08 -12.75
C THR A 666 7.67 -30.37 -13.11
N GLY A 667 6.70 -30.31 -12.18
CA GLY A 667 5.46 -29.55 -12.34
C GLY A 667 5.62 -28.04 -12.10
N ASN A 668 4.72 -27.25 -12.68
CA ASN A 668 4.51 -25.86 -12.30
C ASN A 668 3.63 -25.80 -11.04
N MET A 669 3.86 -24.80 -10.18
CA MET A 669 2.94 -24.50 -9.09
C MET A 669 1.52 -24.23 -9.62
N SER A 670 0.52 -24.69 -8.88
CA SER A 670 -0.88 -24.33 -9.08
C SER A 670 -1.12 -22.83 -8.86
N PRO A 671 -2.28 -22.30 -9.29
CA PRO A 671 -2.69 -20.93 -8.97
C PRO A 671 -2.63 -20.60 -7.47
N GLN A 672 -3.15 -21.49 -6.60
CA GLN A 672 -3.18 -21.25 -5.15
C GLN A 672 -1.79 -21.27 -4.53
N GLU A 673 -0.89 -22.15 -5.00
CA GLU A 673 0.51 -22.18 -4.57
C GLU A 673 1.25 -20.89 -4.98
N LYS A 674 1.02 -20.38 -6.19
CA LYS A 674 1.58 -19.09 -6.62
C LYS A 674 1.07 -17.94 -5.76
N ALA A 675 -0.25 -17.89 -5.49
CA ALA A 675 -0.81 -16.91 -4.57
C ALA A 675 -0.13 -16.97 -3.18
N MET A 676 0.11 -18.17 -2.67
CA MET A 676 0.79 -18.37 -1.40
C MET A 676 2.27 -17.94 -1.43
N GLU A 677 2.97 -18.17 -2.54
CA GLU A 677 4.35 -17.70 -2.72
C GLU A 677 4.45 -16.17 -2.65
N PHE A 678 3.53 -15.46 -3.29
CA PHE A 678 3.46 -14.01 -3.16
C PHE A 678 3.31 -13.59 -1.68
N MET A 679 2.42 -14.27 -0.94
CA MET A 679 2.20 -13.99 0.48
C MET A 679 3.39 -14.37 1.36
N LEU A 680 4.16 -15.40 1.03
CA LEU A 680 5.38 -15.80 1.74
C LEU A 680 6.45 -14.69 1.64
N PHE A 681 6.66 -14.14 0.44
CA PHE A 681 7.65 -13.08 0.24
C PHE A 681 7.16 -11.73 0.76
N ASP A 682 5.85 -11.41 0.67
CA ASP A 682 5.30 -10.24 1.36
C ASP A 682 5.43 -10.37 2.88
N LEU A 683 5.16 -11.54 3.46
CA LEU A 683 5.35 -11.79 4.89
C LEU A 683 6.81 -11.62 5.31
N SER A 684 7.73 -12.07 4.47
CA SER A 684 9.16 -11.91 4.67
C SER A 684 9.59 -10.43 4.61
N SER A 685 8.88 -9.60 3.85
CA SER A 685 9.20 -8.18 3.72
C SER A 685 9.13 -7.44 5.07
N CYS A 686 9.83 -6.32 5.14
CA CYS A 686 9.79 -5.44 6.29
C CYS A 686 8.36 -4.92 6.55
N VAL A 687 8.06 -4.56 7.79
CA VAL A 687 6.76 -3.97 8.13
C VAL A 687 6.69 -2.53 7.58
N GLN A 688 5.67 -2.28 6.75
CA GLN A 688 5.35 -0.95 6.23
C GLN A 688 4.29 -0.32 7.14
N THR A 689 4.52 0.92 7.57
CA THR A 689 3.71 1.61 8.59
C THR A 689 2.73 2.61 7.98
N THR A 690 2.84 2.91 6.68
CA THR A 690 1.89 3.74 5.92
C THR A 690 1.42 2.98 4.68
N PRO A 691 0.13 3.05 4.30
CA PRO A 691 -0.33 2.60 2.99
C PRO A 691 0.37 3.46 1.92
N GLY A 692 1.41 2.93 1.30
CA GLY A 692 2.22 3.64 0.33
C GLY A 692 2.98 2.65 -0.53
N ASN A 693 3.41 3.12 -1.71
CA ASN A 693 4.27 2.32 -2.56
C ASN A 693 5.55 1.96 -1.80
N PRO A 694 6.10 0.75 -1.99
CA PRO A 694 7.37 0.40 -1.39
C PRO A 694 8.43 1.43 -1.77
N MET A 695 9.14 1.95 -0.77
CA MET A 695 10.18 2.95 -0.98
C MET A 695 11.50 2.25 -1.30
N VAL A 696 12.18 2.71 -2.34
CA VAL A 696 13.57 2.28 -2.62
C VAL A 696 14.43 2.69 -1.42
N PRO A 697 15.36 1.84 -0.94
CA PRO A 697 16.26 2.22 0.14
C PRO A 697 16.96 3.54 -0.15
N LEU A 698 17.14 4.36 0.89
CA LEU A 698 17.87 5.61 0.78
C LEU A 698 19.33 5.31 0.39
N VAL A 699 19.73 5.77 -0.80
CA VAL A 699 21.12 5.75 -1.25
C VAL A 699 21.78 7.05 -0.76
N PRO A 700 22.83 7.00 0.08
CA PRO A 700 23.53 8.21 0.51
C PRO A 700 24.13 8.94 -0.70
N PRO A 701 24.09 10.29 -0.74
CA PRO A 701 24.81 11.04 -1.76
C PRO A 701 26.31 10.68 -1.73
N PRO A 702 27.00 10.64 -2.89
CA PRO A 702 28.44 10.42 -2.93
C PRO A 702 29.18 11.43 -2.02
N GLY A 703 30.03 10.92 -1.13
CA GLY A 703 30.85 11.77 -0.24
C GLY A 703 30.24 12.15 1.11
N VAL A 704 29.04 11.68 1.47
CA VAL A 704 28.58 11.76 2.87
C VAL A 704 29.26 10.64 3.66
N PRO A 705 30.05 10.96 4.72
CA PRO A 705 30.59 9.93 5.61
C PRO A 705 29.45 9.05 6.14
N PRO A 706 29.70 7.76 6.43
CA PRO A 706 28.73 6.94 7.14
C PRO A 706 28.22 7.72 8.34
N ASN A 707 26.92 8.03 8.39
CA ASN A 707 26.33 8.40 9.67
C ASN A 707 26.59 7.21 10.58
N THR A 708 27.49 7.38 11.54
CA THR A 708 27.47 6.51 12.72
C THR A 708 26.03 6.54 13.22
N PRO A 709 25.39 5.38 13.46
CA PRO A 709 24.13 5.38 14.16
C PRO A 709 24.29 6.28 15.38
N PRO A 710 23.35 7.21 15.66
CA PRO A 710 23.34 7.84 16.96
C PRO A 710 23.50 6.71 17.99
N PRO A 711 24.38 6.84 18.99
CA PRO A 711 24.39 5.90 20.10
C PRO A 711 22.95 5.70 20.51
N LEU A 712 22.48 4.44 20.54
CA LEU A 712 21.16 4.11 21.05
C LEU A 712 21.02 4.91 22.35
N VAL A 713 20.08 5.87 22.36
CA VAL A 713 19.75 6.57 23.59
C VAL A 713 19.43 5.45 24.57
N PRO A 714 20.20 5.30 25.67
CA PRO A 714 19.91 4.27 26.64
C PRO A 714 18.45 4.43 27.03
N PRO A 715 17.68 3.32 27.15
CA PRO A 715 16.31 3.42 27.60
C PRO A 715 16.27 4.30 28.86
N PRO A 716 15.30 5.23 28.97
CA PRO A 716 15.18 6.06 30.15
C PRO A 716 15.24 5.17 31.39
N PRO A 717 15.94 5.59 32.46
CA PRO A 717 16.03 4.81 33.68
C PRO A 717 14.64 4.34 34.10
N ALA A 718 14.53 3.07 34.48
CA ALA A 718 13.27 2.51 34.95
C ALA A 718 12.64 3.48 35.97
N VAL A 719 11.38 3.85 35.74
CA VAL A 719 10.60 4.63 36.70
C VAL A 719 10.70 3.90 38.05
N PRO A 720 11.14 4.56 39.12
CA PRO A 720 11.21 3.94 40.43
C PRO A 720 9.84 3.34 40.78
N PRO A 721 9.78 2.14 41.38
CA PRO A 721 8.51 1.58 41.81
C PRO A 721 7.78 2.59 42.71
N PRO A 722 6.45 2.72 42.57
CA PRO A 722 5.68 3.59 43.44
C PRO A 722 5.95 3.23 44.91
N PRO A 723 6.01 4.24 45.81
CA PRO A 723 6.25 3.98 47.22
C PRO A 723 5.22 2.99 47.75
N PRO A 724 5.62 2.05 48.62
CA PRO A 724 4.70 1.08 49.19
C PRO A 724 3.52 1.78 49.86
N PRO A 725 2.30 1.23 49.73
CA PRO A 725 1.13 1.80 50.37
C PRO A 725 1.36 1.92 51.89
N PRO A 726 0.86 3.00 52.52
CA PRO A 726 0.99 3.17 53.96
C PRO A 726 0.42 1.96 54.70
N PRO A 727 1.06 1.52 55.80
CA PRO A 727 0.57 0.39 56.56
C PRO A 727 -0.88 0.63 57.02
N PRO A 728 -1.74 -0.40 57.00
CA PRO A 728 -3.12 -0.25 57.44
C PRO A 728 -3.15 0.25 58.89
N PRO A 729 -4.10 1.14 59.22
CA PRO A 729 -4.23 1.64 60.58
C PRO A 729 -4.43 0.47 61.55
N PRO A 730 -3.87 0.57 62.78
CA PRO A 730 -4.00 -0.49 63.76
C PRO A 730 -5.48 -0.78 64.01
N ILE A 731 -5.86 -2.04 63.79
CA ILE A 731 -7.17 -2.55 64.12
C ILE A 731 -7.34 -2.40 65.64
N LYS A 732 -8.32 -1.59 66.05
CA LYS A 732 -8.82 -1.57 67.42
C LYS A 732 -9.90 -2.62 67.58
#